data_AF-A0A7V3G1F0-F1
#
_entry.id   AF-A0A7V3G1F0-F1
#
_cell.length_a   1.000
_cell.length_b   1.000
_cell.length_c   1.000
_cell.angle_alpha   90.00
_cell.angle_beta   90.00
_cell.angle_gamma   90.00
#
_symmetry.space_group_name_H-M   'P 1'
#
loop_
_entity.id
_entity.type
_entity.pdbx_description
1 polymer ?
#
loop_
_entity_poly.entity_id
_entity_poly.type
_entity_poly.pdbx_seq_one_letter_code
_entity_poly.pdbx_strand_id
1 'polypeptide(L)'
;MNCLRTLSVLLLTLTAPVLAGAAELRLFPGDFTLNGAGQQQQLLLVLLADGKVVAERTAAARFSSSAPGVAEVTPSGTVLARSDGDAVITATLDGQSARLKVQVRGTRTEATPSFRNQVIPILTRAGCNSGACHGALAGKGGLKLSLRGYDPETDHFVLTRQALGRRVDRQEPAKSLLLRKAAMTVRHGGGLRLEAGSPDFNLLADWIAAGAPGPAARDARVTRLEVHPQASVLAPKDSLQIVVRAHYSDGLVRDVTRWAKFMSSEELTATVDADGKVTVAGHGEAAISAWFSDMVASAQVLSPYPNRLDPAVFKHARRVNFIDEHVLNKLQALRIPPGGDCTDAEFIRRLYLDTLGILPTPDEVTKFLADTSKDKRSRLIDRVLERTEFVDYWAYRWSDLLLISTRRLPQSGVSAFYQFVRQSVADDKPWDRFAREVLTAQGSTLRNGAANYFVLHRDVTDLTEATAVTFLGMSITCARCHNHPLEKWTQDQYWMMANLFSRVGLKNGDKAGETLVQALLEGDARHPRRGLALPPTPLDGKPMPLEARGDRRRYFAQWLTSKDNPYFARALVNRVWRSLLGRGLVEAEDDLRQTNPPSNAELLDALAKNFVENGFRIKPLIRQILNSATYQRTSVAIPANAGDDRFFSRYLVRRLSAEVILDAYSQVTGVPTPFTQV
;
A
#
# COMPACT_ATOMS: atom_id res chain seq x y z
N MET A 1 27.03 -55.51 43.63
CA MET A 1 25.85 -55.37 42.75
C MET A 1 25.15 -54.07 43.09
N ASN A 2 24.84 -53.29 42.05
CA ASN A 2 23.99 -52.08 41.96
C ASN A 2 24.39 -50.80 42.71
N CYS A 3 25.05 -49.89 41.97
CA CYS A 3 24.62 -48.49 41.91
C CYS A 3 25.08 -47.83 40.60
N LEU A 4 24.11 -47.45 39.78
CA LEU A 4 24.27 -46.71 38.54
C LEU A 4 24.86 -45.32 38.81
N ARG A 5 25.89 -44.93 38.05
CA ARG A 5 26.33 -43.54 37.93
C ARG A 5 25.61 -42.90 36.74
N THR A 6 24.69 -41.99 37.02
CA THR A 6 24.04 -41.11 36.05
C THR A 6 25.02 -40.04 35.57
N LEU A 7 25.29 -40.03 34.27
CA LEU A 7 25.99 -38.96 33.57
C LEU A 7 25.00 -37.81 33.31
N SER A 8 25.20 -36.65 33.94
CA SER A 8 24.50 -35.42 33.58
C SER A 8 25.27 -34.70 32.47
N VAL A 9 24.70 -34.68 31.26
CA VAL A 9 25.16 -33.87 30.13
C VAL A 9 24.64 -32.45 30.32
N LEU A 10 25.56 -31.50 30.52
CA LEU A 10 25.25 -30.06 30.60
C LEU A 10 25.22 -29.49 29.17
N LEU A 11 24.03 -29.20 28.65
CA LEU A 11 23.84 -28.49 27.37
C LEU A 11 24.18 -27.00 27.56
N LEU A 12 25.36 -26.57 27.14
CA LEU A 12 25.70 -25.14 27.03
C LEU A 12 25.08 -24.57 25.75
N THR A 13 24.03 -23.75 25.88
CA THR A 13 23.52 -22.92 24.78
C THR A 13 24.29 -21.60 24.76
N LEU A 14 25.29 -21.51 23.88
CA LEU A 14 26.02 -20.27 23.59
C LEU A 14 25.16 -19.36 22.71
N THR A 15 24.45 -18.41 23.32
CA THR A 15 23.91 -17.23 22.64
C THR A 15 25.03 -16.19 22.51
N ALA A 16 25.32 -15.76 21.28
CA ALA A 16 26.31 -14.71 21.02
C ALA A 16 25.75 -13.34 21.42
N PRO A 17 26.55 -12.44 22.02
CA PRO A 17 26.06 -11.14 22.44
C PRO A 17 25.93 -10.20 21.24
N VAL A 18 24.74 -9.66 21.04
CA VAL A 18 24.54 -8.43 20.26
C VAL A 18 25.05 -7.28 21.13
N LEU A 19 25.84 -6.37 20.55
CA LEU A 19 26.33 -5.15 21.21
C LEU A 19 25.18 -4.45 21.95
N ALA A 20 25.30 -4.39 23.28
CA ALA A 20 24.22 -4.00 24.19
C ALA A 20 24.16 -2.49 24.37
N GLY A 21 23.27 -1.82 23.63
CA GLY A 21 22.50 -0.73 24.23
C GLY A 21 21.61 -1.33 25.32
N ALA A 22 21.40 -0.64 26.44
CA ALA A 22 20.53 -1.14 27.51
C ALA A 22 19.12 -1.36 26.94
N ALA A 23 18.67 -2.61 26.91
CA ALA A 23 17.37 -2.94 26.37
C ALA A 23 16.26 -2.38 27.29
N GLU A 24 15.33 -1.61 26.73
CA GLU A 24 14.29 -0.89 27.49
C GLU A 24 12.94 -1.59 27.33
N LEU A 25 12.21 -1.75 28.45
CA LEU A 25 10.82 -2.19 28.41
C LEU A 25 9.88 -1.01 28.12
N ARG A 26 8.95 -1.21 27.18
CA ARG A 26 7.89 -0.23 26.87
C ARG A 26 6.53 -0.92 26.75
N LEU A 27 5.49 -0.21 27.17
CA LEU A 27 4.10 -0.61 26.93
C LEU A 27 3.54 0.06 25.68
N PHE A 28 2.83 -0.71 24.87
CA PHE A 28 1.98 -0.23 23.78
C PHE A 28 0.50 -0.61 24.02
N PRO A 29 -0.47 0.26 23.66
CA PRO A 29 -0.24 1.67 23.37
C PRO A 29 0.35 2.39 24.61
N GLY A 30 0.86 3.62 24.42
CA GLY A 30 1.18 4.50 25.55
C GLY A 30 -0.07 4.93 26.30
N ASP A 31 -0.03 6.04 27.02
CA ASP A 31 -1.19 6.57 27.77
C ASP A 31 -2.48 6.61 26.91
N PHE A 32 -3.61 6.21 27.50
CA PHE A 32 -4.88 6.12 26.78
C PHE A 32 -6.11 6.35 27.67
N THR A 33 -7.26 6.56 27.01
CA THR A 33 -8.57 6.74 27.64
C THR A 33 -9.52 5.62 27.23
N LEU A 34 -10.24 5.04 28.19
CA LEU A 34 -11.38 4.15 27.97
C LEU A 34 -12.67 4.92 28.19
N ASN A 35 -13.52 4.98 27.16
CA ASN A 35 -14.77 5.74 27.17
C ASN A 35 -15.99 4.81 27.12
N GLY A 36 -16.63 4.60 28.27
CA GLY A 36 -17.85 3.80 28.41
C GLY A 36 -17.65 2.47 29.17
N ALA A 37 -18.76 1.92 29.66
CA ALA A 37 -18.77 0.62 30.33
C ALA A 37 -18.35 -0.51 29.37
N GLY A 38 -17.54 -1.45 29.87
CA GLY A 38 -17.13 -2.63 29.10
C GLY A 38 -16.12 -2.37 27.97
N GLN A 39 -15.59 -1.15 27.85
CA GLN A 39 -14.45 -0.88 26.98
C GLN A 39 -13.20 -1.60 27.50
N GLN A 40 -12.36 -2.04 26.57
CA GLN A 40 -11.10 -2.71 26.88
C GLN A 40 -9.98 -2.23 25.95
N GLN A 41 -8.75 -2.36 26.41
CA GLN A 41 -7.53 -2.13 25.64
C GLN A 41 -6.53 -3.24 25.92
N GLN A 42 -6.06 -3.93 24.89
CA GLN A 42 -4.95 -4.86 25.01
C GLN A 42 -3.63 -4.09 25.10
N LEU A 43 -2.77 -4.50 26.02
CA LEU A 43 -1.42 -3.98 26.17
C LEU A 43 -0.39 -4.94 25.59
N LEU A 44 0.70 -4.38 25.07
CA LEU A 44 1.89 -5.09 24.65
C LEU A 44 3.08 -4.59 25.47
N LEU A 45 3.68 -5.45 26.28
CA LEU A 45 5.01 -5.20 26.84
C LEU A 45 6.05 -5.65 25.81
N VAL A 46 6.85 -4.72 25.31
CA VAL A 46 7.90 -5.02 24.33
C VAL A 46 9.27 -4.62 24.86
N LEU A 47 10.29 -5.30 24.33
CA LEU A 47 11.69 -4.95 24.52
C LEU A 47 12.17 -4.11 23.34
N LEU A 48 12.78 -2.97 23.62
CA LEU A 48 13.45 -2.14 22.62
C LEU A 48 14.96 -2.29 22.69
N ALA A 49 15.58 -2.41 21.52
CA ALA A 49 17.01 -2.20 21.33
C ALA A 49 17.19 -1.16 20.23
N ASP A 50 17.97 -0.12 20.49
CA ASP A 50 18.20 1.01 19.56
C ASP A 50 16.89 1.61 19.00
N GLY A 51 15.87 1.74 19.86
CA GLY A 51 14.55 2.27 19.50
C GLY A 51 13.67 1.35 18.66
N LYS A 52 14.11 0.11 18.37
CA LYS A 52 13.34 -0.88 17.60
C LYS A 52 12.78 -1.96 18.50
N VAL A 53 11.55 -2.39 18.24
CA VAL A 53 10.95 -3.53 18.93
C VAL A 53 11.66 -4.81 18.50
N VAL A 54 12.36 -5.45 19.43
CA VAL A 54 13.12 -6.69 19.17
C VAL A 54 12.48 -7.93 19.81
N ALA A 55 11.47 -7.73 20.66
CA ALA A 55 10.80 -8.82 21.34
C ALA A 55 9.47 -8.37 21.95
N GLU A 56 8.49 -9.28 21.95
CA GLU A 56 7.23 -9.19 22.68
C GLU A 56 7.36 -10.00 23.99
N ARG A 57 6.88 -9.47 25.12
CA ARG A 57 7.07 -10.03 26.46
C ARG A 57 5.84 -9.96 27.37
N THR A 58 4.66 -9.65 26.84
CA THR A 58 3.39 -9.53 27.57
C THR A 58 3.07 -10.79 28.36
N ALA A 59 3.20 -11.96 27.74
CA ALA A 59 2.88 -13.23 28.40
C ALA A 59 3.80 -13.55 29.59
N ALA A 60 5.01 -12.99 29.63
CA ALA A 60 5.96 -13.18 30.72
C ALA A 60 5.85 -12.09 31.81
N ALA A 61 5.14 -11.00 31.52
CA ALA A 61 5.04 -9.85 32.40
C ALA A 61 4.03 -10.07 33.54
N ARG A 62 4.29 -9.44 34.68
CA ARG A 62 3.31 -9.28 35.75
C ARG A 62 2.68 -7.90 35.66
N PHE A 63 1.36 -7.85 35.48
CA PHE A 63 0.60 -6.61 35.42
C PHE A 63 -0.04 -6.26 36.77
N SER A 64 -0.12 -4.97 37.07
CA SER A 64 -0.83 -4.43 38.22
C SER A 64 -1.46 -3.08 37.88
N SER A 65 -2.55 -2.75 38.57
CA SER A 65 -3.23 -1.44 38.48
C SER A 65 -3.15 -0.73 39.82
N SER A 66 -2.84 0.56 39.81
CA SER A 66 -2.88 1.39 41.02
C SER A 66 -4.31 1.60 41.56
N ALA A 67 -5.32 1.39 40.72
CA ALA A 67 -6.74 1.52 41.09
C ALA A 67 -7.58 0.49 40.32
N PRO A 68 -7.59 -0.80 40.74
CA PRO A 68 -8.31 -1.87 40.05
C PRO A 68 -9.83 -1.63 39.92
N GLY A 69 -10.43 -0.90 40.86
CA GLY A 69 -11.85 -0.51 40.79
C GLY A 69 -12.17 0.55 39.73
N VAL A 70 -11.16 1.25 39.21
CA VAL A 70 -11.26 2.20 38.08
C VAL A 70 -10.92 1.49 36.78
N ALA A 71 -9.73 0.90 36.71
CA ALA A 71 -9.25 0.13 35.58
C ALA A 71 -8.58 -1.16 36.08
N GLU A 72 -9.19 -2.30 35.75
CA GLU A 72 -8.63 -3.61 36.05
C GLU A 72 -7.70 -4.04 34.92
N VAL A 73 -6.58 -4.70 35.23
CA VAL A 73 -5.70 -5.30 34.23
C VAL A 73 -5.64 -6.81 34.44
N THR A 74 -5.92 -7.58 33.40
CA THR A 74 -5.86 -9.04 33.44
C THR A 74 -4.40 -9.52 33.41
N PRO A 75 -4.12 -10.77 33.82
CA PRO A 75 -2.79 -11.38 33.65
C PRO A 75 -2.31 -11.42 32.19
N SER A 76 -3.24 -11.45 31.23
CA SER A 76 -2.95 -11.39 29.79
C SER A 76 -2.65 -9.98 29.26
N GLY A 77 -2.63 -8.96 30.13
CA GLY A 77 -2.36 -7.59 29.73
C GLY A 77 -3.55 -6.85 29.13
N THR A 78 -4.79 -7.28 29.37
CA THR A 78 -5.99 -6.55 28.92
C THR A 78 -6.49 -5.62 30.02
N VAL A 79 -6.63 -4.33 29.73
CA VAL A 79 -7.20 -3.35 30.65
C VAL A 79 -8.70 -3.22 30.42
N LEU A 80 -9.50 -3.35 31.48
CA LEU A 80 -10.96 -3.28 31.47
C LEU A 80 -11.45 -2.05 32.25
N ALA A 81 -12.35 -1.27 31.64
CA ALA A 81 -13.00 -0.15 32.32
C ALA A 81 -13.99 -0.65 33.39
N ARG A 82 -13.84 -0.16 34.63
CA ARG A 82 -14.71 -0.52 35.77
C ARG A 82 -15.50 0.69 36.28
N SER A 83 -14.84 1.80 36.58
CA SER A 83 -15.50 3.05 37.00
C SER A 83 -14.72 4.28 36.55
N ASP A 84 -15.39 5.44 36.47
CA ASP A 84 -14.75 6.70 36.09
C ASP A 84 -13.65 7.09 37.08
N GLY A 85 -12.48 7.47 36.54
CA GLY A 85 -11.31 7.84 37.34
C GLY A 85 -10.02 7.67 36.56
N ASP A 86 -8.88 7.79 37.25
CA ASP A 86 -7.55 7.61 36.66
C ASP A 86 -6.82 6.47 37.37
N ALA A 87 -6.05 5.69 36.61
CA ALA A 87 -5.24 4.58 37.10
C ALA A 87 -3.87 4.57 36.41
N VAL A 88 -2.87 3.98 37.05
CA VAL A 88 -1.57 3.67 36.45
C VAL A 88 -1.45 2.17 36.34
N ILE A 89 -1.21 1.69 35.11
CA ILE A 89 -0.91 0.27 34.87
C ILE A 89 0.60 0.10 34.85
N THR A 90 1.09 -0.88 35.62
CA THR A 90 2.51 -1.23 35.70
C THR A 90 2.70 -2.66 35.24
N ALA A 91 3.58 -2.86 34.26
CA ALA A 91 4.05 -4.17 33.82
C ALA A 91 5.49 -4.37 34.32
N THR A 92 5.75 -5.50 34.97
CA THR A 92 7.07 -5.83 35.55
C THR A 92 7.60 -7.12 34.96
N LEU A 93 8.87 -7.12 34.56
CA LEU A 93 9.60 -8.28 34.06
C LEU A 93 11.07 -8.17 34.52
N ASP A 94 11.60 -9.24 35.12
CA ASP A 94 13.01 -9.34 35.54
C ASP A 94 13.54 -8.13 36.34
N GLY A 95 12.70 -7.58 37.23
CA GLY A 95 13.03 -6.43 38.08
C GLY A 95 12.95 -5.06 37.40
N GLN A 96 12.68 -5.02 36.09
CA GLN A 96 12.37 -3.79 35.35
C GLN A 96 10.86 -3.56 35.26
N SER A 97 10.44 -2.31 35.13
CA SER A 97 9.03 -1.96 35.01
C SER A 97 8.77 -0.92 33.91
N ALA A 98 7.68 -1.10 33.18
CA ALA A 98 7.10 -0.09 32.31
C ALA A 98 5.74 0.34 32.86
N ARG A 99 5.40 1.63 32.72
CA ARG A 99 4.18 2.22 33.27
C ARG A 99 3.47 3.06 32.22
N LEU A 100 2.14 3.10 32.29
CA LEU A 100 1.29 4.01 31.53
C LEU A 100 0.12 4.51 32.37
N LYS A 101 -0.46 5.64 31.97
CA LYS A 101 -1.66 6.22 32.57
C LYS A 101 -2.90 5.79 31.77
N VAL A 102 -3.95 5.43 32.51
CA VAL A 102 -5.27 5.11 31.98
C VAL A 102 -6.28 6.05 32.59
N GLN A 103 -7.07 6.69 31.73
CA GLN A 103 -8.23 7.47 32.15
C GLN A 103 -9.50 6.69 31.77
N VAL A 104 -10.40 6.49 32.71
CA VAL A 104 -11.71 5.88 32.47
C VAL A 104 -12.78 6.95 32.62
N ARG A 105 -13.66 7.07 31.62
CA ARG A 105 -14.72 8.08 31.57
C ARG A 105 -16.02 7.47 31.04
N GLY A 106 -17.16 8.00 31.48
CA GLY A 106 -18.47 7.69 30.92
C GLY A 106 -19.00 6.28 31.21
N THR A 107 -18.51 5.57 32.25
CA THR A 107 -18.96 4.20 32.56
C THR A 107 -20.41 4.12 33.02
N ARG A 108 -20.99 5.25 33.45
CA ARG A 108 -22.41 5.35 33.85
C ARG A 108 -23.36 5.57 32.68
N THR A 109 -22.84 5.76 31.47
CA THR A 109 -23.67 5.94 30.28
C THR A 109 -23.98 4.57 29.69
N GLU A 110 -25.25 4.15 29.69
CA GLU A 110 -25.66 2.96 28.94
C GLU A 110 -25.43 3.20 27.45
N ALA A 111 -24.35 2.65 26.91
CA ALA A 111 -24.02 2.76 25.51
C ALA A 111 -24.82 1.70 24.74
N THR A 112 -25.93 2.11 24.12
CA THR A 112 -26.60 1.27 23.12
C THR A 112 -25.61 0.88 22.01
N PRO A 113 -25.46 -0.41 21.66
CA PRO A 113 -24.51 -0.79 20.64
C PRO A 113 -24.79 -0.12 19.30
N SER A 114 -23.76 0.46 18.69
CA SER A 114 -23.86 1.13 17.40
C SER A 114 -23.92 0.11 16.27
N PHE A 115 -24.92 0.26 15.38
CA PHE A 115 -25.01 -0.58 14.19
C PHE A 115 -23.77 -0.45 13.30
N ARG A 116 -23.32 0.79 13.08
CA ARG A 116 -22.15 1.09 12.24
C ARG A 116 -20.85 0.62 12.88
N ASN A 117 -20.64 0.93 14.15
CA ASN A 117 -19.31 0.83 14.77
C ASN A 117 -19.09 -0.47 15.54
N GLN A 118 -20.12 -1.31 15.75
CA GLN A 118 -20.00 -2.57 16.48
C GLN A 118 -20.71 -3.73 15.78
N VAL A 119 -21.97 -3.56 15.35
CA VAL A 119 -22.72 -4.66 14.69
C VAL A 119 -22.10 -5.05 13.35
N ILE A 120 -21.86 -4.08 12.46
CA ILE A 120 -21.25 -4.35 11.15
C ILE A 120 -19.85 -4.98 11.28
N PRO A 121 -18.94 -4.45 12.12
CA PRO A 121 -17.65 -5.10 12.36
C PRO A 121 -17.76 -6.56 12.78
N ILE A 122 -18.68 -6.89 13.70
CA ILE A 122 -18.92 -8.29 14.11
C ILE A 122 -19.36 -9.15 12.93
N LEU A 123 -20.36 -8.69 12.16
CA LEU A 123 -20.83 -9.42 10.98
C LEU A 123 -19.73 -9.59 9.93
N THR A 124 -18.85 -8.60 9.82
CA THR A 124 -17.72 -8.61 8.87
C THR A 124 -16.63 -9.55 9.30
N ARG A 125 -16.28 -9.54 10.58
CA ARG A 125 -15.31 -10.44 11.22
C ARG A 125 -15.76 -11.89 11.12
N ALA A 126 -17.03 -12.16 11.43
CA ALA A 126 -17.64 -13.49 11.30
C ALA A 126 -17.77 -13.96 9.83
N GLY A 127 -17.55 -13.07 8.86
CA GLY A 127 -17.61 -13.37 7.42
C GLY A 127 -19.04 -13.41 6.84
N CYS A 128 -20.05 -12.98 7.60
CA CYS A 128 -21.46 -12.99 7.20
C CYS A 128 -21.69 -12.20 5.91
N ASN A 129 -21.07 -11.03 5.80
CA ASN A 129 -21.17 -10.12 4.65
C ASN A 129 -19.98 -10.26 3.67
N SER A 130 -19.29 -11.41 3.65
CA SER A 130 -18.24 -11.70 2.67
C SER A 130 -18.84 -12.06 1.30
N GLY A 131 -18.03 -11.94 0.23
CA GLY A 131 -18.43 -12.30 -1.13
C GLY A 131 -18.79 -13.78 -1.31
N ALA A 132 -18.29 -14.65 -0.44
CA ALA A 132 -18.65 -16.07 -0.41
C ALA A 132 -19.99 -16.35 0.32
N CYS A 133 -20.52 -15.37 1.07
CA CYS A 133 -21.72 -15.48 1.90
C CYS A 133 -22.80 -14.47 1.49
N HIS A 134 -23.37 -13.71 2.44
CA HIS A 134 -24.46 -12.78 2.15
C HIS A 134 -24.00 -11.49 1.47
N GLY A 135 -22.68 -11.24 1.40
CA GLY A 135 -22.09 -10.15 0.63
C GLY A 135 -21.88 -10.45 -0.86
N ALA A 136 -22.27 -11.64 -1.32
CA ALA A 136 -22.27 -11.99 -2.74
C ALA A 136 -23.19 -11.04 -3.54
N LEU A 137 -22.92 -10.85 -4.83
CA LEU A 137 -23.70 -9.93 -5.68
C LEU A 137 -25.21 -10.22 -5.66
N ALA A 138 -25.59 -11.50 -5.63
CA ALA A 138 -26.98 -11.95 -5.51
C ALA A 138 -27.45 -12.17 -4.04
N GLY A 139 -26.55 -12.05 -3.06
CA GLY A 139 -26.76 -12.56 -1.70
C GLY A 139 -26.81 -14.08 -1.64
N LYS A 140 -27.19 -14.62 -0.48
CA LYS A 140 -27.41 -16.06 -0.26
C LYS A 140 -28.62 -16.32 0.62
N GLY A 141 -29.41 -17.35 0.29
CA GLY A 141 -30.57 -17.77 1.10
C GLY A 141 -31.62 -16.67 1.31
N GLY A 142 -31.80 -15.80 0.30
CA GLY A 142 -32.71 -14.65 0.39
C GLY A 142 -32.25 -13.54 1.34
N LEU A 143 -30.98 -13.54 1.75
CA LEU A 143 -30.34 -12.47 2.53
C LEU A 143 -29.16 -11.91 1.72
N LYS A 144 -29.22 -10.62 1.40
CA LYS A 144 -28.19 -9.88 0.68
C LYS A 144 -27.73 -8.70 1.52
N LEU A 145 -26.53 -8.81 2.06
CA LEU A 145 -25.82 -7.73 2.74
C LEU A 145 -24.85 -7.07 1.76
N SER A 146 -24.43 -5.86 2.08
CA SER A 146 -23.39 -5.15 1.40
C SER A 146 -22.05 -5.85 1.66
N LEU A 147 -21.25 -6.07 0.61
CA LEU A 147 -19.91 -6.67 0.70
C LEU A 147 -19.04 -5.95 1.72
N ARG A 148 -18.70 -6.62 2.83
CA ARG A 148 -17.93 -6.08 3.96
C ARG A 148 -18.60 -4.90 4.69
N GLY A 149 -19.91 -4.74 4.58
CA GLY A 149 -20.65 -3.82 5.44
C GLY A 149 -20.52 -2.34 5.07
N TYR A 150 -20.17 -2.06 3.82
CA TYR A 150 -19.95 -0.71 3.30
C TYR A 150 -21.22 0.12 3.10
N ASP A 151 -22.41 -0.48 3.22
CA ASP A 151 -23.72 0.20 3.16
C ASP A 151 -24.55 -0.11 4.40
N PRO A 152 -24.26 0.56 5.53
CA PRO A 152 -24.93 0.29 6.80
C PRO A 152 -26.44 0.51 6.74
N GLU A 153 -26.89 1.51 5.99
CA GLU A 153 -28.30 1.86 5.85
C GLU A 153 -29.07 0.71 5.19
N THR A 154 -28.55 0.18 4.07
CA THR A 154 -29.16 -0.97 3.38
C THR A 154 -29.07 -2.23 4.24
N ASP A 155 -27.93 -2.49 4.87
CA ASP A 155 -27.72 -3.67 5.70
C ASP A 155 -28.67 -3.70 6.90
N HIS A 156 -28.88 -2.54 7.53
CA HIS A 156 -29.84 -2.41 8.62
C HIS A 156 -31.26 -2.72 8.17
N PHE A 157 -31.70 -2.15 7.04
CA PHE A 157 -33.02 -2.41 6.48
C PHE A 157 -33.21 -3.90 6.16
N VAL A 158 -32.21 -4.53 5.54
CA VAL A 158 -32.27 -5.95 5.18
C VAL A 158 -32.35 -6.84 6.43
N LEU A 159 -31.59 -6.52 7.48
CA LEU A 159 -31.60 -7.28 8.72
C LEU A 159 -32.89 -7.09 9.53
N THR A 160 -33.46 -5.88 9.55
CA THR A 160 -34.52 -5.54 10.52
C THR A 160 -35.92 -5.36 9.93
N ARG A 161 -36.07 -5.23 8.61
CA ARG A 161 -37.34 -4.91 7.94
C ARG A 161 -37.68 -5.85 6.78
N GLN A 162 -36.70 -6.18 5.93
CA GLN A 162 -36.97 -7.05 4.78
C GLN A 162 -37.52 -8.41 5.22
N ALA A 163 -38.33 -9.05 4.36
CA ALA A 163 -38.98 -10.34 4.64
C ALA A 163 -39.81 -10.30 5.93
N LEU A 164 -40.61 -9.23 6.08
CA LEU A 164 -41.52 -8.99 7.21
C LEU A 164 -40.81 -8.98 8.58
N GLY A 165 -39.55 -8.52 8.63
CA GLY A 165 -38.79 -8.39 9.88
C GLY A 165 -38.38 -9.71 10.54
N ARG A 166 -38.62 -10.87 9.91
CA ARG A 166 -38.44 -12.21 10.51
C ARG A 166 -37.05 -12.57 11.03
N ARG A 167 -36.04 -11.72 10.78
CA ARG A 167 -34.63 -11.99 11.10
C ARG A 167 -34.25 -11.54 12.51
N VAL A 168 -35.01 -10.60 13.07
CA VAL A 168 -34.77 -10.00 14.39
C VAL A 168 -36.05 -10.10 15.21
N ASP A 169 -35.94 -10.71 16.38
CA ASP A 169 -36.99 -10.79 17.39
C ASP A 169 -36.60 -9.85 18.55
N ARG A 170 -37.37 -8.79 18.73
CA ARG A 170 -37.07 -7.75 19.74
C ARG A 170 -37.57 -8.11 21.13
N GLN A 171 -38.53 -9.02 21.24
CA GLN A 171 -39.05 -9.49 22.52
C GLN A 171 -38.16 -10.59 23.09
N GLU A 172 -37.66 -11.45 22.21
CA GLU A 172 -36.74 -12.53 22.56
C GLU A 172 -35.46 -12.45 21.71
N PRO A 173 -34.53 -11.51 22.01
CA PRO A 173 -33.32 -11.27 21.21
C PRO A 173 -32.55 -12.55 20.84
N ALA A 174 -32.33 -13.44 21.80
CA ALA A 174 -31.63 -14.71 21.59
C ALA A 174 -32.34 -15.68 20.61
N LYS A 175 -33.67 -15.55 20.42
CA LYS A 175 -34.45 -16.32 19.45
C LYS A 175 -34.43 -15.74 18.04
N SER A 176 -33.85 -14.56 17.85
CA SER A 176 -33.66 -13.94 16.52
C SER A 176 -33.03 -14.92 15.54
N LEU A 177 -33.63 -15.08 14.35
CA LEU A 177 -33.11 -15.98 13.32
C LEU A 177 -31.66 -15.63 12.95
N LEU A 178 -31.29 -14.34 12.98
CA LEU A 178 -29.91 -13.88 12.82
C LEU A 178 -28.95 -14.60 13.77
N LEU A 179 -29.21 -14.55 15.07
CA LEU A 179 -28.38 -15.17 16.10
C LEU A 179 -28.44 -16.69 16.04
N ARG A 180 -29.63 -17.26 15.84
CA ARG A 180 -29.80 -18.72 15.78
C ARG A 180 -29.06 -19.37 14.61
N LYS A 181 -29.04 -18.72 13.45
CA LYS A 181 -28.26 -19.16 12.28
C LYS A 181 -26.76 -18.98 12.51
N ALA A 182 -26.34 -17.85 13.10
CA ALA A 182 -24.94 -17.60 13.40
C ALA A 182 -24.36 -18.60 14.42
N ALA A 183 -25.13 -18.95 15.45
CA ALA A 183 -24.79 -19.95 16.47
C ALA A 183 -25.12 -21.39 16.07
N MET A 184 -25.56 -21.62 14.82
CA MET A 184 -25.89 -22.94 14.28
C MET A 184 -26.94 -23.74 15.09
N THR A 185 -27.70 -23.10 15.97
CA THR A 185 -28.89 -23.69 16.64
C THR A 185 -30.04 -23.91 15.67
N VAL A 186 -29.98 -23.28 14.49
CA VAL A 186 -30.75 -23.62 13.31
C VAL A 186 -29.78 -23.84 12.16
N ARG A 187 -30.01 -24.88 11.35
CA ARG A 187 -29.14 -25.24 10.19
C ARG A 187 -28.82 -24.02 9.34
N HIS A 188 -27.54 -23.73 9.16
CA HIS A 188 -27.03 -22.62 8.37
C HIS A 188 -26.02 -23.15 7.35
N GLY A 189 -26.22 -22.86 6.07
CA GLY A 189 -25.33 -23.33 5.00
C GLY A 189 -23.92 -22.76 5.07
N GLY A 190 -23.73 -21.66 5.81
CA GLY A 190 -22.41 -21.11 6.12
C GLY A 190 -21.73 -21.72 7.35
N GLY A 191 -22.33 -22.70 8.03
CA GLY A 191 -21.78 -23.27 9.28
C GLY A 191 -21.88 -22.34 10.49
N LEU A 192 -21.18 -22.69 11.58
CA LEU A 192 -21.05 -21.89 12.79
C LEU A 192 -20.26 -20.61 12.49
N ARG A 193 -20.79 -19.46 12.93
CA ARG A 193 -20.20 -18.12 12.70
C ARG A 193 -19.96 -17.34 13.96
N LEU A 194 -20.80 -17.52 14.98
CA LEU A 194 -20.67 -16.89 16.29
C LEU A 194 -21.08 -17.90 17.36
N GLU A 195 -20.23 -18.15 18.34
CA GLU A 195 -20.58 -19.02 19.46
C GLU A 195 -21.65 -18.36 20.33
N ALA A 196 -22.65 -19.15 20.76
CA ALA A 196 -23.68 -18.67 21.67
C ALA A 196 -23.05 -18.22 22.99
N GLY A 197 -23.42 -17.03 23.47
CA GLY A 197 -22.88 -16.46 24.71
C GLY A 197 -21.50 -15.79 24.58
N SER A 198 -20.87 -15.84 23.40
CA SER A 198 -19.64 -15.07 23.14
C SER A 198 -19.89 -13.55 23.28
N PRO A 199 -18.84 -12.73 23.57
CA PRO A 199 -19.00 -11.28 23.67
C PRO A 199 -19.66 -10.63 22.44
N ASP A 200 -19.31 -11.10 21.25
CA ASP A 200 -19.88 -10.61 19.99
C ASP A 200 -21.35 -11.07 19.82
N PHE A 201 -21.69 -12.29 20.23
CA PHE A 201 -23.08 -12.75 20.26
C PHE A 201 -23.94 -11.91 21.21
N ASN A 202 -23.43 -11.64 22.42
CA ASN A 202 -24.15 -10.86 23.43
C ASN A 202 -24.32 -9.41 22.97
N LEU A 203 -23.29 -8.79 22.38
CA LEU A 203 -23.40 -7.45 21.84
C LEU A 203 -24.48 -7.35 20.74
N LEU A 204 -24.57 -8.35 19.85
CA LEU A 204 -25.65 -8.39 18.87
C LEU A 204 -27.03 -8.59 19.52
N ALA A 205 -27.12 -9.40 20.57
CA ALA A 205 -28.35 -9.57 21.34
C ALA A 205 -28.77 -8.27 22.05
N ASP A 206 -27.83 -7.54 22.64
CA ASP A 206 -28.05 -6.25 23.30
C ASP A 206 -28.50 -5.19 22.30
N TRP A 207 -27.90 -5.17 21.10
CA TRP A 207 -28.35 -4.31 20.00
C TRP A 207 -29.80 -4.60 19.63
N ILE A 208 -30.18 -5.88 19.54
CA ILE A 208 -31.56 -6.28 19.24
C ILE A 208 -32.51 -5.90 20.37
N ALA A 209 -32.12 -6.15 21.62
CA ALA A 209 -32.88 -5.82 22.83
C ALA A 209 -33.15 -4.31 22.93
N ALA A 210 -32.19 -3.48 22.54
CA ALA A 210 -32.33 -2.03 22.44
C ALA A 210 -33.22 -1.56 21.27
N GLY A 211 -33.96 -2.46 20.62
CA GLY A 211 -34.85 -2.14 19.51
C GLY A 211 -34.17 -2.13 18.14
N ALA A 212 -32.95 -2.67 18.04
CA ALA A 212 -32.15 -2.72 16.82
C ALA A 212 -32.03 -1.35 16.12
N PRO A 213 -31.50 -0.31 16.82
CA PRO A 213 -31.37 1.03 16.24
C PRO A 213 -30.50 1.00 14.99
N GLY A 214 -30.89 1.79 13.99
CA GLY A 214 -30.18 1.91 12.72
C GLY A 214 -29.00 2.89 12.77
N PRO A 215 -28.20 2.94 11.71
CA PRO A 215 -27.14 3.93 11.59
C PRO A 215 -27.75 5.34 11.57
N ALA A 216 -27.11 6.28 12.27
CA ALA A 216 -27.48 7.69 12.27
C ALA A 216 -26.42 8.55 11.58
N ALA A 217 -26.84 9.71 11.04
CA ALA A 217 -25.93 10.67 10.45
C ALA A 217 -24.84 11.15 11.43
N ARG A 218 -25.20 11.26 12.72
CA ARG A 218 -24.31 11.65 13.83
C ARG A 218 -23.39 10.53 14.33
N ASP A 219 -23.51 9.30 13.84
CA ASP A 219 -22.64 8.21 14.30
C ASP A 219 -21.18 8.57 14.01
N ALA A 220 -20.30 8.38 14.98
CA ALA A 220 -18.89 8.61 14.78
C ALA A 220 -18.36 7.73 13.64
N ARG A 221 -17.50 8.30 12.78
CA ARG A 221 -16.85 7.59 11.66
C ARG A 221 -15.41 7.28 12.02
N VAL A 222 -14.90 6.12 11.60
CA VAL A 222 -13.47 5.85 11.70
C VAL A 222 -12.74 6.83 10.77
N THR A 223 -11.75 7.54 11.27
CA THR A 223 -10.94 8.49 10.51
C THR A 223 -9.54 7.96 10.23
N ARG A 224 -9.02 7.06 11.09
CA ARG A 224 -7.70 6.45 10.95
C ARG A 224 -7.61 5.14 11.74
N LEU A 225 -6.78 4.22 11.26
CA LEU A 225 -6.29 3.09 12.06
C LEU A 225 -4.84 3.32 12.50
N GLU A 226 -4.56 2.88 13.70
CA GLU A 226 -3.24 2.84 14.30
C GLU A 226 -2.91 1.38 14.64
N VAL A 227 -1.67 0.96 14.37
CA VAL A 227 -1.20 -0.41 14.57
C VAL A 227 0.05 -0.37 15.44
N HIS A 228 0.09 -1.19 16.49
CA HIS A 228 1.23 -1.33 17.38
C HIS A 228 1.74 -2.77 17.46
N PRO A 229 3.08 -2.95 17.48
CA PRO A 229 4.09 -1.96 17.13
C PRO A 229 4.05 -1.64 15.62
N GLN A 230 4.42 -0.41 15.23
CA GLN A 230 4.43 -0.02 13.81
C GLN A 230 5.58 -0.69 13.03
N ALA A 231 6.71 -0.94 13.69
CA ALA A 231 7.86 -1.64 13.12
C ALA A 231 8.52 -2.53 14.18
N SER A 232 9.01 -3.70 13.76
CA SER A 232 9.68 -4.67 14.61
C SER A 232 10.81 -5.37 13.87
N VAL A 233 11.85 -5.76 14.62
CA VAL A 233 12.99 -6.56 14.14
C VAL A 233 13.03 -7.85 14.92
N LEU A 234 12.60 -8.95 14.32
CA LEU A 234 12.36 -10.23 14.99
C LEU A 234 13.19 -11.35 14.34
N ALA A 235 13.59 -12.36 15.10
CA ALA A 235 14.26 -13.53 14.55
C ALA A 235 13.24 -14.59 14.08
N PRO A 236 13.62 -15.52 13.18
CA PRO A 236 12.76 -16.66 12.86
C PRO A 236 12.31 -17.41 14.11
N LYS A 237 11.04 -17.83 14.14
CA LYS A 237 10.31 -18.45 15.27
C LYS A 237 9.88 -17.48 16.38
N ASP A 238 10.32 -16.23 16.37
CA ASP A 238 9.74 -15.23 17.26
C ASP A 238 8.28 -14.98 16.89
N SER A 239 7.49 -14.60 17.89
CA SER A 239 6.10 -14.19 17.70
C SER A 239 5.85 -12.85 18.38
N LEU A 240 4.89 -12.11 17.84
CA LEU A 240 4.51 -10.79 18.28
C LEU A 240 3.00 -10.64 18.12
N GLN A 241 2.32 -10.11 19.13
CA GLN A 241 0.94 -9.69 18.99
C GLN A 241 0.87 -8.29 18.41
N ILE A 242 -0.07 -8.06 17.49
CA ILE A 242 -0.41 -6.73 16.99
C ILE A 242 -1.68 -6.22 17.70
N VAL A 243 -1.67 -4.93 18.05
CA VAL A 243 -2.85 -4.21 18.54
C VAL A 243 -3.28 -3.18 17.50
N VAL A 244 -4.58 -3.17 17.18
CA VAL A 244 -5.19 -2.25 16.20
C VAL A 244 -6.14 -1.31 16.94
N ARG A 245 -5.93 0.00 16.77
CA ARG A 245 -6.76 1.04 17.37
C ARG A 245 -7.44 1.88 16.30
N ALA A 246 -8.76 2.04 16.40
CA ALA A 246 -9.54 2.91 15.54
C ALA A 246 -9.72 4.28 16.19
N HIS A 247 -9.37 5.32 15.45
CA HIS A 247 -9.63 6.72 15.81
C HIS A 247 -10.94 7.15 15.14
N TYR A 248 -11.84 7.74 15.92
CA TYR A 248 -13.18 8.13 15.48
C TYR A 248 -13.32 9.65 15.37
N SER A 249 -14.27 10.11 14.56
CA SER A 249 -14.52 11.53 14.26
C SER A 249 -14.99 12.36 15.46
N ASP A 250 -15.43 11.72 16.54
CA ASP A 250 -15.79 12.34 17.81
C ASP A 250 -14.62 12.39 18.81
N GLY A 251 -13.41 12.00 18.37
CA GLY A 251 -12.20 11.96 19.19
C GLY A 251 -12.04 10.68 19.99
N LEU A 252 -13.00 9.75 19.95
CA LEU A 252 -12.86 8.46 20.62
C LEU A 252 -11.77 7.61 19.95
N VAL A 253 -11.05 6.83 20.75
CA VAL A 253 -10.11 5.81 20.28
C VAL A 253 -10.49 4.49 20.91
N ARG A 254 -10.58 3.42 20.12
CA ARG A 254 -10.94 2.08 20.61
C ARG A 254 -9.99 1.02 20.11
N ASP A 255 -9.70 0.05 20.96
CA ASP A 255 -9.11 -1.21 20.53
C ASP A 255 -10.13 -2.00 19.70
N VAL A 256 -9.76 -2.24 18.44
CA VAL A 256 -10.58 -2.95 17.46
C VAL A 256 -9.89 -4.22 16.97
N THR A 257 -8.82 -4.67 17.63
CA THR A 257 -7.99 -5.82 17.24
C THR A 257 -8.85 -7.06 16.96
N ARG A 258 -9.79 -7.38 17.85
CA ARG A 258 -10.71 -8.54 17.71
C ARG A 258 -11.63 -8.50 16.48
N TRP A 259 -11.88 -7.30 15.94
CA TRP A 259 -12.73 -7.12 14.77
C TRP A 259 -11.93 -6.80 13.50
N ALA A 260 -10.64 -6.54 13.64
CA ALA A 260 -9.76 -6.31 12.51
C ALA A 260 -9.59 -7.61 11.71
N LYS A 261 -9.26 -7.45 10.43
CA LYS A 261 -8.75 -8.54 9.58
C LYS A 261 -7.28 -8.33 9.34
N PHE A 262 -6.52 -9.41 9.22
CA PHE A 262 -5.08 -9.36 9.04
C PHE A 262 -4.66 -10.12 7.78
N MET A 263 -3.53 -9.71 7.21
CA MET A 263 -2.87 -10.36 6.07
C MET A 263 -1.38 -10.02 6.11
N SER A 264 -0.54 -10.95 5.66
CA SER A 264 0.86 -10.70 5.41
C SER A 264 1.10 -10.46 3.92
N SER A 265 1.97 -9.50 3.59
CA SER A 265 2.45 -9.31 2.21
C SER A 265 3.44 -10.39 1.78
N GLU A 266 4.11 -11.06 2.74
CA GLU A 266 5.21 -12.00 2.51
C GLU A 266 5.14 -13.16 3.53
N GLU A 267 4.27 -14.14 3.27
CA GLU A 267 4.01 -15.25 4.20
C GLU A 267 5.24 -16.13 4.48
N LEU A 268 6.21 -16.18 3.55
CA LEU A 268 7.48 -16.87 3.75
C LEU A 268 8.39 -16.17 4.78
N THR A 269 8.20 -14.86 4.99
CA THR A 269 8.93 -14.11 6.02
C THR A 269 8.17 -14.11 7.33
N ALA A 270 6.89 -13.73 7.31
CA ALA A 270 6.04 -13.70 8.50
C ALA A 270 4.59 -14.00 8.17
N THR A 271 3.93 -14.79 9.00
CA THR A 271 2.48 -15.06 8.92
C THR A 271 1.76 -14.31 10.02
N VAL A 272 0.45 -14.09 9.85
CA VAL A 272 -0.41 -13.50 10.87
C VAL A 272 -1.70 -14.31 10.97
N ASP A 273 -2.10 -14.65 12.18
CA ASP A 273 -3.36 -15.36 12.40
C ASP A 273 -4.57 -14.42 12.48
N ALA A 274 -5.75 -15.00 12.71
CA ALA A 274 -6.97 -14.22 12.79
C ALA A 274 -6.94 -13.21 13.95
N ASP A 275 -6.26 -13.51 15.06
CA ASP A 275 -6.27 -12.69 16.27
C ASP A 275 -5.16 -11.64 16.29
N GLY A 276 -4.40 -11.52 15.20
CA GLY A 276 -3.34 -10.54 15.04
C GLY A 276 -2.00 -11.00 15.61
N LYS A 277 -1.84 -12.29 15.89
CA LYS A 277 -0.55 -12.85 16.29
C LYS A 277 0.30 -13.14 15.07
N VAL A 278 1.42 -12.45 14.99
CA VAL A 278 2.45 -12.60 13.96
C VAL A 278 3.42 -13.69 14.39
N THR A 279 3.80 -14.56 13.45
CA THR A 279 4.89 -15.53 13.62
C THR A 279 5.91 -15.36 12.49
N VAL A 280 7.18 -15.18 12.84
CA VAL A 280 8.25 -15.05 11.85
C VAL A 280 8.64 -16.44 11.34
N ALA A 281 8.42 -16.67 10.05
CA ALA A 281 8.71 -17.94 9.37
C ALA A 281 10.13 -17.98 8.79
N GLY A 282 10.64 -16.84 8.31
CA GLY A 282 11.89 -16.76 7.56
C GLY A 282 12.60 -15.42 7.71
N HIS A 283 13.60 -15.19 6.85
CA HIS A 283 14.37 -13.95 6.79
C HIS A 283 13.85 -13.05 5.67
N GLY A 284 13.93 -11.73 5.85
CA GLY A 284 13.42 -10.75 4.90
C GLY A 284 12.63 -9.64 5.58
N GLU A 285 11.62 -9.13 4.89
CA GLU A 285 10.71 -8.13 5.43
C GLU A 285 9.27 -8.39 4.97
N ALA A 286 8.33 -8.35 5.90
CA ALA A 286 6.90 -8.47 5.63
C ALA A 286 6.15 -7.24 6.14
N ALA A 287 5.09 -6.86 5.44
CA ALA A 287 4.09 -5.93 5.93
C ALA A 287 2.87 -6.70 6.41
N ILE A 288 2.48 -6.48 7.66
CA ILE A 288 1.27 -7.02 8.24
C ILE A 288 0.19 -5.95 8.17
N SER A 289 -0.76 -6.15 7.26
CA SER A 289 -1.87 -5.23 7.05
C SER A 289 -3.05 -5.57 7.94
N ALA A 290 -3.69 -4.55 8.51
CA ALA A 290 -4.87 -4.63 9.35
C ALA A 290 -6.00 -3.79 8.78
N TRP A 291 -7.18 -4.39 8.58
CA TRP A 291 -8.39 -3.70 8.10
C TRP A 291 -9.46 -3.65 9.17
N PHE A 292 -10.06 -2.49 9.33
CA PHE A 292 -11.25 -2.29 10.15
C PHE A 292 -12.12 -1.20 9.53
N SER A 293 -13.40 -1.50 9.34
CA SER A 293 -14.31 -0.67 8.54
C SER A 293 -13.78 -0.49 7.11
N ASP A 294 -13.73 0.74 6.60
CA ASP A 294 -13.18 1.14 5.31
C ASP A 294 -11.71 1.57 5.38
N MET A 295 -11.05 1.40 6.53
CA MET A 295 -9.67 1.83 6.75
C MET A 295 -8.71 0.65 6.79
N VAL A 296 -7.45 0.97 6.45
CA VAL A 296 -6.32 0.04 6.51
C VAL A 296 -5.14 0.72 7.17
N ALA A 297 -4.33 -0.07 7.88
CA ALA A 297 -3.01 0.32 8.36
C ALA A 297 -2.09 -0.90 8.32
N SER A 298 -0.78 -0.69 8.31
CA SER A 298 0.20 -1.78 8.25
C SER A 298 1.31 -1.61 9.28
N ALA A 299 1.82 -2.73 9.76
CA ALA A 299 3.04 -2.82 10.57
C ALA A 299 4.14 -3.54 9.78
N GLN A 300 5.39 -3.11 9.96
CA GLN A 300 6.55 -3.74 9.34
C GLN A 300 7.21 -4.75 10.29
N VAL A 301 7.52 -5.92 9.74
CA VAL A 301 8.24 -6.99 10.42
C VAL A 301 9.49 -7.30 9.61
N LEU A 302 10.65 -6.94 10.14
CA LEU A 302 11.95 -7.18 9.54
C LEU A 302 12.61 -8.36 10.26
N SER A 303 13.08 -9.33 9.50
CA SER A 303 13.80 -10.51 10.00
C SER A 303 15.20 -10.56 9.37
N PRO A 304 16.26 -10.14 10.09
CA PRO A 304 17.61 -10.09 9.53
C PRO A 304 18.12 -11.48 9.15
N TYR A 305 18.87 -11.57 8.05
CA TYR A 305 19.53 -12.80 7.61
C TYR A 305 20.61 -13.24 8.61
N PRO A 306 20.94 -14.54 8.69
CA PRO A 306 21.87 -15.08 9.67
C PRO A 306 23.34 -14.85 9.27
N ASN A 307 23.61 -13.87 8.41
CA ASN A 307 24.95 -13.50 7.98
C ASN A 307 25.68 -12.80 9.12
N ARG A 308 26.91 -13.24 9.40
CA ARG A 308 27.84 -12.54 10.30
C ARG A 308 28.69 -11.61 9.45
N LEU A 309 28.45 -10.31 9.56
CA LEU A 309 29.13 -9.28 8.77
C LEU A 309 29.99 -8.42 9.69
N ASP A 310 31.22 -8.15 9.27
CA ASP A 310 32.04 -7.11 9.87
C ASP A 310 31.39 -5.74 9.60
N PRO A 311 31.12 -4.90 10.62
CA PRO A 311 30.64 -3.53 10.42
C PRO A 311 31.44 -2.72 9.39
N ALA A 312 32.73 -3.03 9.21
CA ALA A 312 33.60 -2.44 8.20
C ALA A 312 33.07 -2.62 6.77
N VAL A 313 32.29 -3.67 6.47
CA VAL A 313 31.70 -3.90 5.14
C VAL A 313 30.83 -2.72 4.72
N PHE A 314 29.95 -2.25 5.60
CA PHE A 314 29.07 -1.11 5.31
C PHE A 314 29.80 0.23 5.42
N LYS A 315 30.83 0.33 6.26
CA LYS A 315 31.65 1.53 6.37
C LYS A 315 32.45 1.82 5.09
N HIS A 316 33.02 0.79 4.48
CA HIS A 316 33.82 0.92 3.26
C HIS A 316 33.01 0.81 1.96
N ALA A 317 31.72 0.45 2.04
CA ALA A 317 30.86 0.42 0.87
C ALA A 317 30.79 1.80 0.18
N ARG A 318 30.93 1.79 -1.14
CA ARG A 318 30.94 2.99 -1.97
C ARG A 318 29.61 3.74 -1.87
N ARG A 319 29.71 5.07 -1.71
CA ARG A 319 28.58 6.01 -1.67
C ARG A 319 28.85 7.13 -2.65
N VAL A 320 27.92 7.35 -3.57
CA VAL A 320 28.00 8.45 -4.55
C VAL A 320 26.95 9.50 -4.25
N ASN A 321 25.75 9.08 -3.86
CA ASN A 321 24.65 9.99 -3.49
C ASN A 321 23.73 9.36 -2.43
N PHE A 322 22.64 10.05 -2.07
CA PHE A 322 21.72 9.62 -1.02
C PHE A 322 21.06 8.27 -1.27
N ILE A 323 20.94 7.82 -2.53
CA ILE A 323 20.38 6.50 -2.86
C ILE A 323 21.18 5.41 -2.16
N ASP A 324 22.51 5.52 -2.22
CA ASP A 324 23.42 4.53 -1.66
C ASP A 324 23.30 4.45 -0.14
N GLU A 325 23.09 5.58 0.55
CA GLU A 325 22.88 5.59 1.99
C GLU A 325 21.61 4.82 2.39
N HIS A 326 20.48 5.10 1.74
CA HIS A 326 19.23 4.41 2.08
C HIS A 326 19.30 2.92 1.76
N VAL A 327 19.91 2.53 0.63
CA VAL A 327 20.08 1.12 0.27
C VAL A 327 21.02 0.43 1.26
N LEU A 328 22.16 1.04 1.60
CA LEU A 328 23.10 0.46 2.56
C LEU A 328 22.50 0.32 3.96
N ASN A 329 21.74 1.31 4.43
CA ASN A 329 21.03 1.24 5.71
C ASN A 329 20.03 0.06 5.74
N LYS A 330 19.29 -0.15 4.63
CA LYS A 330 18.36 -1.27 4.51
C LYS A 330 19.08 -2.62 4.51
N LEU A 331 20.12 -2.74 3.71
CA LEU A 331 20.96 -3.93 3.63
C LEU A 331 21.62 -4.25 4.98
N GLN A 332 22.09 -3.24 5.72
CA GLN A 332 22.65 -3.40 7.06
C GLN A 332 21.61 -3.90 8.06
N ALA A 333 20.40 -3.32 8.06
CA ALA A 333 19.31 -3.78 8.92
C ALA A 333 18.95 -5.25 8.67
N LEU A 334 18.99 -5.68 7.41
CA LEU A 334 18.76 -7.07 7.00
C LEU A 334 19.98 -7.97 7.13
N ARG A 335 21.17 -7.43 7.45
CA ARG A 335 22.45 -8.15 7.42
C ARG A 335 22.74 -8.80 6.07
N ILE A 336 22.46 -8.09 4.97
CA ILE A 336 22.84 -8.51 3.61
C ILE A 336 24.04 -7.66 3.19
N PRO A 337 25.19 -8.23 2.82
CA PRO A 337 26.31 -7.44 2.33
C PRO A 337 26.03 -6.89 0.92
N PRO A 338 26.38 -5.63 0.63
CA PRO A 338 26.35 -5.13 -0.74
C PRO A 338 27.36 -5.90 -1.60
N GLY A 339 27.02 -6.14 -2.85
CA GLY A 339 27.92 -6.66 -3.87
C GLY A 339 28.96 -5.62 -4.28
N GLY A 340 30.03 -6.11 -4.91
CA GLY A 340 31.08 -5.25 -5.47
C GLY A 340 30.61 -4.41 -6.66
N ASP A 341 31.50 -3.55 -7.13
CA ASP A 341 31.25 -2.73 -8.32
C ASP A 341 31.27 -3.59 -9.60
N CYS A 342 30.46 -3.21 -10.58
CA CYS A 342 30.50 -3.80 -11.91
C CYS A 342 31.79 -3.40 -12.64
N THR A 343 32.24 -4.25 -13.56
CA THR A 343 33.35 -3.91 -14.46
C THR A 343 32.93 -2.81 -15.43
N ASP A 344 33.89 -2.13 -16.06
CA ASP A 344 33.58 -1.13 -17.09
C ASP A 344 32.87 -1.74 -18.31
N ALA A 345 33.21 -2.99 -18.67
CA ALA A 345 32.53 -3.72 -19.74
C ALA A 345 31.07 -4.03 -19.38
N GLU A 346 30.81 -4.45 -18.14
CA GLU A 346 29.45 -4.62 -17.63
C GLU A 346 28.68 -3.29 -17.63
N PHE A 347 29.31 -2.21 -17.17
CA PHE A 347 28.70 -0.89 -17.06
C PHE A 347 28.26 -0.34 -18.42
N ILE A 348 29.13 -0.31 -19.44
CA ILE A 348 28.78 0.25 -20.75
C ILE A 348 27.67 -0.54 -21.44
N ARG A 349 27.74 -1.87 -21.41
CA ARG A 349 26.70 -2.72 -22.00
C ARG A 349 25.36 -2.48 -21.33
N ARG A 350 25.34 -2.47 -20.00
CA ARG A 350 24.12 -2.24 -19.20
C ARG A 350 23.54 -0.85 -19.45
N LEU A 351 24.39 0.19 -19.42
CA LEU A 351 23.97 1.56 -19.64
C LEU A 351 23.26 1.72 -20.99
N TYR A 352 23.82 1.18 -22.07
CA TYR A 352 23.22 1.25 -23.41
C TYR A 352 21.88 0.51 -23.47
N LEU A 353 21.82 -0.72 -22.96
CA LEU A 353 20.58 -1.50 -22.95
C LEU A 353 19.48 -0.84 -22.11
N ASP A 354 19.83 -0.30 -20.94
CA ASP A 354 18.86 0.28 -20.00
C ASP A 354 18.37 1.67 -20.41
N THR A 355 19.18 2.44 -21.13
CA THR A 355 18.87 3.84 -21.47
C THR A 355 18.51 4.07 -22.93
N LEU A 356 19.05 3.26 -23.85
CA LEU A 356 18.89 3.41 -25.30
C LEU A 356 18.16 2.24 -25.95
N GLY A 357 18.03 1.10 -25.26
CA GLY A 357 17.42 -0.10 -25.84
C GLY A 357 18.25 -0.79 -26.93
N ILE A 358 19.54 -0.47 -27.05
CA ILE A 358 20.44 -1.01 -28.09
C ILE A 358 21.78 -1.47 -27.49
N LEU A 359 22.64 -2.12 -28.29
CA LEU A 359 23.99 -2.46 -27.86
C LEU A 359 24.98 -1.32 -28.17
N PRO A 360 26.04 -1.14 -27.36
CA PRO A 360 27.14 -0.27 -27.75
C PRO A 360 27.89 -0.87 -28.94
N THR A 361 28.34 0.00 -29.86
CA THR A 361 29.19 -0.42 -30.97
C THR A 361 30.58 -0.87 -30.49
N PRO A 362 31.30 -1.72 -31.24
CA PRO A 362 32.66 -2.14 -30.87
C PRO A 362 33.63 -0.97 -30.62
N ASP A 363 33.51 0.11 -31.41
CA ASP A 363 34.34 1.32 -31.26
C ASP A 363 34.02 2.08 -29.98
N GLU A 364 32.74 2.23 -29.62
CA GLU A 364 32.33 2.87 -28.37
C GLU A 364 32.83 2.08 -27.15
N VAL A 365 32.76 0.74 -27.22
CA VAL A 365 33.32 -0.14 -26.18
C VAL A 365 34.82 0.05 -26.06
N THR A 366 35.56 -0.04 -27.17
CA THR A 366 37.01 0.08 -27.18
C THR A 366 37.48 1.43 -26.62
N LYS A 367 36.86 2.54 -27.08
CA LYS A 367 37.18 3.89 -26.58
C LYS A 367 36.89 4.05 -25.09
N PHE A 368 35.76 3.52 -24.62
CA PHE A 368 35.39 3.62 -23.21
C PHE A 368 36.29 2.79 -22.30
N LEU A 369 36.69 1.58 -22.73
CA LEU A 369 37.59 0.72 -21.97
C LEU A 369 39.01 1.31 -21.90
N ALA A 370 39.45 2.02 -22.95
CA ALA A 370 40.74 2.70 -22.98
C ALA A 370 40.78 4.01 -22.15
N ASP A 371 39.64 4.67 -21.89
CA ASP A 371 39.59 5.87 -21.06
C ASP A 371 39.89 5.53 -19.59
N THR A 372 40.90 6.17 -19.01
CA THR A 372 41.35 5.99 -17.62
C THR A 372 40.88 7.10 -16.68
N SER A 373 40.10 8.06 -17.20
CA SER A 373 39.61 9.19 -16.41
C SER A 373 38.65 8.74 -15.31
N LYS A 374 38.77 9.32 -14.11
CA LYS A 374 37.96 8.96 -12.94
C LYS A 374 36.46 9.23 -13.12
N ASP A 375 36.10 10.18 -13.97
CA ASP A 375 34.74 10.63 -14.27
C ASP A 375 34.17 9.99 -15.54
N LYS A 376 34.88 9.08 -16.21
CA LYS A 376 34.49 8.53 -17.52
C LYS A 376 33.07 7.95 -17.56
N ARG A 377 32.62 7.32 -16.45
CA ARG A 377 31.26 6.77 -16.32
C ARG A 377 30.21 7.88 -16.28
N SER A 378 30.46 8.95 -15.52
CA SER A 378 29.54 10.09 -15.44
C SER A 378 29.45 10.80 -16.79
N ARG A 379 30.59 11.03 -17.47
CA ARG A 379 30.61 11.60 -18.82
C ARG A 379 29.90 10.73 -19.85
N LEU A 380 30.02 9.40 -19.74
CA LEU A 380 29.29 8.49 -20.63
C LEU A 380 27.79 8.56 -20.38
N ILE A 381 27.36 8.63 -19.10
CA ILE A 381 25.95 8.84 -18.73
C ILE A 381 25.42 10.13 -19.39
N ASP A 382 26.15 11.24 -19.29
CA ASP A 382 25.75 12.50 -19.90
C ASP A 382 25.60 12.37 -21.42
N ARG A 383 26.55 11.69 -22.08
CA ARG A 383 26.48 11.47 -23.53
C ARG A 383 25.28 10.61 -23.96
N VAL A 384 24.98 9.52 -23.25
CA VAL A 384 23.85 8.65 -23.64
C VAL A 384 22.51 9.34 -23.42
N LEU A 385 22.37 10.19 -22.42
CA LEU A 385 21.13 10.94 -22.16
C LEU A 385 20.82 11.99 -23.24
N GLU A 386 21.81 12.39 -24.04
CA GLU A 386 21.66 13.34 -25.15
C GLU A 386 21.50 12.66 -26.52
N ARG A 387 21.46 11.34 -26.56
CA ARG A 387 21.28 10.58 -27.80
C ARG A 387 19.82 10.57 -28.28
N THR A 388 19.64 10.52 -29.60
CA THR A 388 18.30 10.34 -30.20
C THR A 388 17.67 9.02 -29.79
N GLU A 389 18.47 7.96 -29.64
CA GLU A 389 17.99 6.64 -29.22
C GLU A 389 17.43 6.65 -27.79
N PHE A 390 17.92 7.54 -26.92
CA PHE A 390 17.30 7.76 -25.61
C PHE A 390 15.88 8.30 -25.78
N VAL A 391 15.70 9.27 -26.68
CA VAL A 391 14.39 9.86 -26.97
C VAL A 391 13.44 8.80 -27.52
N ASP A 392 13.88 8.00 -28.48
CA ASP A 392 13.06 6.96 -29.10
C ASP A 392 12.67 5.87 -28.09
N TYR A 393 13.63 5.37 -27.33
CA TYR A 393 13.40 4.31 -26.35
C TYR A 393 12.45 4.75 -25.23
N TRP A 394 12.67 5.93 -24.64
CA TRP A 394 11.79 6.42 -23.58
C TRP A 394 10.44 6.89 -24.12
N ALA A 395 10.35 7.41 -25.34
CA ALA A 395 9.06 7.70 -25.97
C ALA A 395 8.22 6.42 -26.17
N TYR A 396 8.84 5.32 -26.61
CA TYR A 396 8.19 4.02 -26.69
C TYR A 396 7.68 3.55 -25.32
N ARG A 397 8.52 3.63 -24.28
CA ARG A 397 8.13 3.23 -22.90
C ARG A 397 6.95 4.02 -22.37
N TRP A 398 6.92 5.33 -22.60
CA TRP A 398 5.78 6.16 -22.21
C TRP A 398 4.54 5.94 -23.08
N SER A 399 4.73 5.57 -24.34
CA SER A 399 3.63 5.22 -25.25
C SER A 399 2.93 3.93 -24.82
N ASP A 400 3.68 2.95 -24.32
CA ASP A 400 3.14 1.72 -23.72
C ASP A 400 2.31 2.03 -22.46
N LEU A 401 2.85 2.86 -21.55
CA LEU A 401 2.11 3.32 -20.36
C LEU A 401 0.81 4.05 -20.72
N LEU A 402 0.81 4.83 -21.81
CA LEU A 402 -0.35 5.57 -22.30
C LEU A 402 -1.25 4.75 -23.25
N LEU A 403 -0.95 3.47 -23.45
CA LEU A 403 -1.69 2.53 -24.29
C LEU A 403 -1.89 3.01 -25.74
N ILE A 404 -0.91 3.75 -26.28
CA ILE A 404 -0.95 4.26 -27.65
C ILE A 404 -0.92 3.08 -28.61
N SER A 405 -2.05 2.83 -29.30
CA SER A 405 -2.17 1.70 -30.22
C SER A 405 -3.23 1.90 -31.29
N THR A 406 -3.04 1.25 -32.43
CA THR A 406 -3.99 1.20 -33.55
C THR A 406 -5.28 0.43 -33.23
N ARG A 407 -5.34 -0.26 -32.08
CA ARG A 407 -6.55 -0.96 -31.61
C ARG A 407 -7.72 -0.02 -31.33
N ARG A 408 -7.46 1.22 -30.90
CA ARG A 408 -8.49 2.21 -30.57
C ARG A 408 -8.30 3.58 -31.22
N LEU A 409 -7.15 3.80 -31.88
CA LEU A 409 -6.86 5.03 -32.63
C LEU A 409 -6.63 4.73 -34.11
N PRO A 410 -7.03 5.63 -35.02
CA PRO A 410 -6.55 5.58 -36.41
C PRO A 410 -5.03 5.84 -36.45
N GLN A 411 -4.35 5.38 -37.51
CA GLN A 411 -2.90 5.57 -37.68
C GLN A 411 -2.46 7.04 -37.55
N SER A 412 -3.28 7.98 -38.04
CA SER A 412 -3.01 9.42 -37.91
C SER A 412 -3.07 9.91 -36.46
N GLY A 413 -3.99 9.36 -35.66
CA GLY A 413 -4.11 9.65 -34.22
C GLY A 413 -2.96 9.02 -33.41
N VAL A 414 -2.57 7.78 -33.73
CA VAL A 414 -1.37 7.14 -33.16
C VAL A 414 -0.13 7.99 -33.44
N SER A 415 0.07 8.37 -34.71
CA SER A 415 1.22 9.20 -35.11
C SER A 415 1.27 10.54 -34.38
N ALA A 416 0.13 11.24 -34.31
CA ALA A 416 0.06 12.53 -33.61
C ALA A 416 0.34 12.39 -32.10
N PHE A 417 -0.21 11.36 -31.45
CA PHE A 417 0.01 11.16 -30.02
C PHE A 417 1.46 10.72 -29.73
N TYR A 418 1.99 9.79 -30.51
CA TYR A 418 3.40 9.39 -30.41
C TYR A 418 4.36 10.57 -30.61
N GLN A 419 4.14 11.41 -31.62
CA GLN A 419 4.95 12.61 -31.85
C GLN A 419 4.91 13.57 -30.65
N PHE A 420 3.74 13.77 -30.03
CA PHE A 420 3.62 14.56 -28.81
C PHE A 420 4.46 13.98 -27.66
N VAL A 421 4.39 12.67 -27.44
CA VAL A 421 5.18 11.98 -26.41
C VAL A 421 6.67 12.09 -26.71
N ARG A 422 7.08 11.77 -27.94
CA ARG A 422 8.47 11.80 -28.39
C ARG A 422 9.08 13.19 -28.25
N GLN A 423 8.38 14.24 -28.69
CA GLN A 423 8.84 15.61 -28.52
C GLN A 423 8.96 15.99 -27.05
N SER A 424 8.01 15.55 -26.21
CA SER A 424 8.08 15.81 -24.76
C SER A 424 9.31 15.18 -24.11
N VAL A 425 9.72 13.99 -24.55
CA VAL A 425 10.97 13.35 -24.09
C VAL A 425 12.20 14.11 -24.60
N ALA A 426 12.21 14.50 -25.89
CA ALA A 426 13.31 15.26 -26.49
C ALA A 426 13.56 16.59 -25.76
N ASP A 427 12.49 17.28 -25.38
CA ASP A 427 12.55 18.58 -24.69
C ASP A 427 12.85 18.48 -23.18
N ASP A 428 13.09 17.26 -22.64
CA ASP A 428 13.15 16.97 -21.20
C ASP A 428 11.99 17.65 -20.44
N LYS A 429 10.77 17.49 -20.99
CA LYS A 429 9.58 18.15 -20.47
C LYS A 429 9.33 17.74 -19.01
N PRO A 430 9.18 18.72 -18.08
CA PRO A 430 8.70 18.44 -16.74
C PRO A 430 7.43 17.60 -16.77
N TRP A 431 7.42 16.49 -16.04
CA TRP A 431 6.34 15.51 -16.09
C TRP A 431 5.02 16.06 -15.57
N ASP A 432 5.09 17.02 -14.63
CA ASP A 432 3.93 17.77 -14.14
C ASP A 432 3.29 18.59 -15.28
N ARG A 433 4.09 19.23 -16.13
CA ARG A 433 3.61 19.92 -17.34
C ARG A 433 3.05 18.92 -18.36
N PHE A 434 3.73 17.81 -18.60
CA PHE A 434 3.25 16.74 -19.48
C PHE A 434 1.86 16.24 -19.05
N ALA A 435 1.68 15.90 -17.77
CA ALA A 435 0.41 15.43 -17.23
C ALA A 435 -0.70 16.49 -17.35
N ARG A 436 -0.40 17.77 -17.06
CA ARG A 436 -1.37 18.87 -17.26
C ARG A 436 -1.79 19.00 -18.71
N GLU A 437 -0.85 18.94 -19.66
CA GLU A 437 -1.14 19.02 -21.09
C GLU A 437 -2.03 17.85 -21.56
N VAL A 438 -1.72 16.60 -21.14
CA VAL A 438 -2.56 15.43 -21.46
C VAL A 438 -3.97 15.56 -20.87
N LEU A 439 -4.07 15.83 -19.57
CA LEU A 439 -5.35 15.83 -18.85
C LEU A 439 -6.26 17.01 -19.20
N THR A 440 -5.71 18.08 -19.77
CA THR A 440 -6.50 19.25 -20.18
C THR A 440 -6.55 19.44 -21.69
N ALA A 441 -6.04 18.47 -22.47
CA ALA A 441 -6.02 18.54 -23.91
C ALA A 441 -7.44 18.73 -24.50
N GLN A 442 -7.51 19.60 -25.51
CA GLN A 442 -8.71 19.98 -26.25
C GLN A 442 -8.35 20.25 -27.72
N GLY A 443 -9.37 20.37 -28.57
CA GLY A 443 -9.26 20.63 -29.98
C GLY A 443 -9.09 19.36 -30.82
N SER A 444 -8.58 19.54 -32.04
CA SER A 444 -8.32 18.46 -32.99
C SER A 444 -7.25 17.50 -32.49
N THR A 445 -7.55 16.20 -32.47
CA THR A 445 -6.61 15.14 -32.13
C THR A 445 -5.46 14.97 -33.12
N LEU A 446 -5.57 15.53 -34.32
CA LEU A 446 -4.50 15.52 -35.31
C LEU A 446 -3.53 16.68 -35.13
N ARG A 447 -3.98 17.81 -34.55
CA ARG A 447 -3.15 18.99 -34.26
C ARG A 447 -2.60 18.97 -32.84
N ASN A 448 -3.40 18.50 -31.89
CA ASN A 448 -3.03 18.31 -30.50
C ASN A 448 -3.00 16.80 -30.18
N GLY A 449 -1.83 16.19 -30.37
CA GLY A 449 -1.65 14.75 -30.17
C GLY A 449 -2.10 14.24 -28.80
N ALA A 450 -1.90 15.04 -27.74
CA ALA A 450 -2.30 14.71 -26.38
C ALA A 450 -3.81 14.50 -26.20
N ALA A 451 -4.64 15.10 -27.07
CA ALA A 451 -6.09 14.93 -27.04
C ALA A 451 -6.53 13.50 -27.38
N ASN A 452 -5.68 12.69 -28.03
CA ASN A 452 -5.99 11.28 -28.30
C ASN A 452 -6.13 10.44 -27.03
N TYR A 453 -5.63 10.91 -25.88
CA TYR A 453 -5.87 10.27 -24.58
C TYR A 453 -7.37 10.07 -24.31
N PHE A 454 -8.20 11.05 -24.67
CA PHE A 454 -9.67 10.98 -24.50
C PHE A 454 -10.36 10.12 -25.56
N VAL A 455 -9.71 9.84 -26.69
CA VAL A 455 -10.24 8.91 -27.70
C VAL A 455 -9.92 7.46 -27.35
N LEU A 456 -8.77 7.22 -26.72
CA LEU A 456 -8.41 5.92 -26.14
C LEU A 456 -9.33 5.55 -24.98
N HIS A 457 -9.62 6.51 -24.10
CA HIS A 457 -10.41 6.35 -22.89
C HIS A 457 -11.73 7.12 -22.96
N ARG A 458 -12.67 6.64 -23.79
CA ARG A 458 -13.92 7.36 -24.09
C ARG A 458 -14.91 7.39 -22.92
N ASP A 459 -15.00 6.29 -22.18
CA ASP A 459 -15.93 6.19 -21.05
C ASP A 459 -15.34 6.87 -19.81
N VAL A 460 -16.19 7.54 -19.05
CA VAL A 460 -15.78 8.24 -17.81
C VAL A 460 -15.05 7.28 -16.86
N THR A 461 -15.52 6.03 -16.76
CA THR A 461 -14.88 5.01 -15.92
C THR A 461 -13.52 4.57 -16.47
N ASP A 462 -13.40 4.38 -17.78
CA ASP A 462 -12.13 4.01 -18.42
C ASP A 462 -11.08 5.11 -18.21
N LEU A 463 -11.49 6.37 -18.39
CA LEU A 463 -10.64 7.53 -18.19
C LEU A 463 -10.21 7.70 -16.73
N THR A 464 -11.13 7.48 -15.80
CA THR A 464 -10.85 7.54 -14.36
C THR A 464 -9.81 6.49 -13.95
N GLU A 465 -10.00 5.25 -14.41
CA GLU A 465 -9.14 4.12 -14.08
C GLU A 465 -7.76 4.24 -14.76
N ALA A 466 -7.73 4.57 -16.05
CA ALA A 466 -6.48 4.79 -16.78
C ALA A 466 -5.67 5.95 -16.18
N THR A 467 -6.34 7.03 -15.76
CA THR A 467 -5.69 8.18 -15.12
C THR A 467 -5.11 7.79 -13.76
N ALA A 468 -5.85 7.04 -12.95
CA ALA A 468 -5.38 6.57 -11.64
C ALA A 468 -4.16 5.67 -11.77
N VAL A 469 -4.18 4.70 -12.69
CA VAL A 469 -3.00 3.85 -12.95
C VAL A 469 -1.86 4.71 -13.44
N THR A 470 -2.02 5.43 -14.56
CA THR A 470 -0.94 6.18 -15.23
C THR A 470 -0.27 7.18 -14.30
N PHE A 471 -1.04 8.00 -13.58
CA PHE A 471 -0.51 9.16 -12.87
C PHE A 471 -0.51 9.05 -11.35
N LEU A 472 -1.28 8.13 -10.75
CA LEU A 472 -1.26 7.89 -9.29
C LEU A 472 -0.54 6.58 -8.93
N GLY A 473 -0.26 5.71 -9.90
CA GLY A 473 0.44 4.45 -9.67
C GLY A 473 -0.40 3.43 -8.90
N MET A 474 -1.74 3.50 -9.01
CA MET A 474 -2.64 2.59 -8.30
C MET A 474 -3.90 2.28 -9.10
N SER A 475 -4.41 1.06 -8.95
CA SER A 475 -5.73 0.70 -9.45
C SER A 475 -6.82 1.04 -8.44
N ILE A 476 -7.90 1.66 -8.92
CA ILE A 476 -9.12 1.90 -8.15
C ILE A 476 -10.34 1.20 -8.76
N THR A 477 -10.14 0.28 -9.73
CA THR A 477 -11.22 -0.36 -10.49
C THR A 477 -12.22 -1.10 -9.59
N CYS A 478 -11.76 -1.77 -8.52
CA CYS A 478 -12.67 -2.43 -7.60
C CYS A 478 -13.64 -1.45 -6.91
N ALA A 479 -13.20 -0.20 -6.67
CA ALA A 479 -14.00 0.85 -6.06
C ALA A 479 -15.22 1.24 -6.91
N ARG A 480 -15.23 0.93 -8.22
CA ARG A 480 -16.35 1.21 -9.13
C ARG A 480 -17.67 0.63 -8.64
N CYS A 481 -17.64 -0.60 -8.13
CA CYS A 481 -18.83 -1.39 -7.80
C CYS A 481 -19.10 -1.51 -6.29
N HIS A 482 -18.04 -1.50 -5.46
CA HIS A 482 -18.09 -1.58 -4.00
C HIS A 482 -16.81 -0.97 -3.42
N ASN A 483 -16.69 -0.73 -2.11
CA ASN A 483 -15.43 -0.23 -1.53
C ASN A 483 -14.25 -1.16 -1.85
N HIS A 484 -13.08 -0.58 -2.13
CA HIS A 484 -11.90 -1.33 -2.54
C HIS A 484 -11.49 -2.35 -1.45
N PRO A 485 -11.20 -3.62 -1.81
CA PRO A 485 -10.98 -4.66 -0.82
C PRO A 485 -9.60 -4.60 -0.13
N LEU A 486 -8.65 -3.90 -0.72
CA LEU A 486 -7.25 -3.86 -0.26
C LEU A 486 -6.75 -2.42 -0.09
N GLU A 487 -7.64 -1.43 -0.08
CA GLU A 487 -7.27 -0.01 0.00
C GLU A 487 -8.42 0.79 0.61
N LYS A 488 -8.15 2.00 1.10
CA LYS A 488 -9.15 2.87 1.75
C LYS A 488 -10.23 3.44 0.80
N TRP A 489 -10.13 3.20 -0.51
CA TRP A 489 -10.99 3.86 -1.50
C TRP A 489 -12.42 3.35 -1.47
N THR A 490 -13.37 4.25 -1.22
CA THR A 490 -14.80 3.95 -1.23
C THR A 490 -15.41 4.06 -2.63
N GLN A 491 -16.57 3.44 -2.83
CA GLN A 491 -17.33 3.62 -4.07
C GLN A 491 -17.75 5.08 -4.29
N ASP A 492 -18.11 5.78 -3.20
CA ASP A 492 -18.41 7.21 -3.26
C ASP A 492 -17.22 7.99 -3.83
N GLN A 493 -16.00 7.77 -3.30
CA GLN A 493 -14.79 8.44 -3.78
C GLN A 493 -14.46 8.12 -5.24
N TYR A 494 -14.67 6.88 -5.69
CA TYR A 494 -14.52 6.53 -7.11
C TYR A 494 -15.43 7.38 -7.98
N TRP A 495 -16.73 7.46 -7.65
CA TRP A 495 -17.69 8.20 -8.47
C TRP A 495 -17.56 9.72 -8.33
N MET A 496 -17.05 10.22 -7.19
CA MET A 496 -16.63 11.61 -7.04
C MET A 496 -15.44 11.94 -7.95
N MET A 497 -14.43 11.08 -8.04
CA MET A 497 -13.29 11.27 -8.94
C MET A 497 -13.75 11.15 -10.41
N ALA A 498 -14.58 10.17 -10.73
CA ALA A 498 -15.15 10.00 -12.06
C ALA A 498 -15.91 11.24 -12.53
N ASN A 499 -16.60 11.92 -11.62
CA ASN A 499 -17.33 13.15 -11.95
C ASN A 499 -16.43 14.34 -12.36
N LEU A 500 -15.11 14.25 -12.18
CA LEU A 500 -14.15 15.23 -12.72
C LEU A 500 -13.98 15.09 -14.25
N PHE A 501 -14.30 13.92 -14.80
CA PHE A 501 -14.14 13.58 -16.21
C PHE A 501 -15.48 13.51 -16.96
N SER A 502 -16.62 13.70 -16.29
CA SER A 502 -17.97 13.59 -16.87
C SER A 502 -18.28 14.60 -17.98
N ARG A 503 -17.51 15.69 -18.06
CA ARG A 503 -17.71 16.80 -18.99
C ARG A 503 -16.71 16.81 -20.15
N VAL A 504 -16.28 15.63 -20.59
CA VAL A 504 -15.46 15.48 -21.81
C VAL A 504 -16.37 15.16 -22.99
N GLY A 505 -16.44 16.06 -23.96
CA GLY A 505 -17.17 15.88 -25.21
C GLY A 505 -16.24 15.44 -26.34
N LEU A 506 -16.66 14.45 -27.10
CA LEU A 506 -16.00 13.99 -28.32
C LEU A 506 -16.93 14.22 -29.50
N LYS A 507 -16.43 14.89 -30.55
CA LYS A 507 -17.16 15.12 -31.81
C LYS A 507 -16.27 14.74 -32.98
N ASN A 508 -16.83 14.17 -34.06
CA ASN A 508 -16.07 13.96 -35.28
C ASN A 508 -15.59 15.31 -35.85
N GLY A 509 -14.34 15.35 -36.31
CA GLY A 509 -13.78 16.49 -37.04
C GLY A 509 -14.13 16.44 -38.53
N ASP A 510 -13.62 17.43 -39.27
CA ASP A 510 -13.86 17.55 -40.71
C ASP A 510 -12.95 16.63 -41.52
N LYS A 511 -11.83 16.18 -40.95
CA LYS A 511 -10.88 15.25 -41.58
C LYS A 511 -11.10 13.81 -41.16
N ALA A 512 -10.79 12.87 -42.06
CA ALA A 512 -10.83 11.44 -41.74
C ALA A 512 -9.90 11.09 -40.56
N GLY A 513 -10.45 10.40 -39.56
CA GLY A 513 -9.73 10.03 -38.33
C GLY A 513 -9.55 11.18 -37.33
N GLU A 514 -10.09 12.37 -37.60
CA GLU A 514 -10.06 13.50 -36.67
C GLU A 514 -11.20 13.44 -35.65
N THR A 515 -10.87 13.68 -34.38
CA THR A 515 -11.85 13.90 -33.32
C THR A 515 -11.55 15.25 -32.67
N LEU A 516 -12.60 16.02 -32.38
CA LEU A 516 -12.54 17.24 -31.60
C LEU A 516 -12.87 16.92 -30.15
N VAL A 517 -11.92 17.19 -29.25
CA VAL A 517 -12.11 17.07 -27.81
C VAL A 517 -12.47 18.43 -27.23
N GLN A 518 -13.56 18.52 -26.48
CA GLN A 518 -14.02 19.76 -25.88
C GLN A 518 -14.49 19.55 -24.43
N ALA A 519 -14.31 20.57 -23.60
CA ALA A 519 -14.95 20.59 -22.28
C ALA A 519 -16.43 20.98 -22.43
N LEU A 520 -17.34 20.16 -21.90
CA LEU A 520 -18.77 20.45 -21.84
C LEU A 520 -19.08 21.37 -20.65
N LEU A 521 -20.17 22.14 -20.75
CA LEU A 521 -20.62 23.02 -19.66
C LEU A 521 -21.40 22.26 -18.59
N GLU A 522 -22.06 21.17 -18.97
CA GLU A 522 -22.95 20.37 -18.15
C GLU A 522 -22.66 18.87 -18.34
N GLY A 523 -23.21 18.05 -17.43
CA GLY A 523 -23.03 16.61 -17.43
C GLY A 523 -22.35 16.11 -16.15
N ASP A 524 -22.90 15.05 -15.57
CA ASP A 524 -22.43 14.46 -14.33
C ASP A 524 -22.42 12.94 -14.39
N ALA A 525 -21.38 12.34 -13.81
CA ALA A 525 -21.33 10.93 -13.54
C ALA A 525 -22.24 10.60 -12.35
N ARG A 526 -23.24 9.74 -12.58
CA ARG A 526 -24.18 9.31 -11.53
C ARG A 526 -23.63 8.12 -10.77
N HIS A 527 -23.71 8.17 -9.44
CA HIS A 527 -23.41 7.03 -8.60
C HIS A 527 -24.46 5.92 -8.84
N PRO A 528 -24.07 4.71 -9.28
CA PRO A 528 -24.98 3.69 -9.79
C PRO A 528 -26.00 3.21 -8.76
N ARG A 529 -25.62 3.19 -7.47
CA ARG A 529 -26.55 2.85 -6.38
C ARG A 529 -27.49 3.97 -5.96
N ARG A 530 -26.94 5.17 -5.75
CA ARG A 530 -27.69 6.30 -5.20
C ARG A 530 -28.55 7.00 -6.25
N GLY A 531 -28.28 6.78 -7.54
CA GLY A 531 -28.97 7.43 -8.66
C GLY A 531 -28.67 8.92 -8.82
N LEU A 532 -27.81 9.48 -7.96
CA LEU A 532 -27.45 10.91 -7.91
C LEU A 532 -25.97 11.13 -8.26
N ALA A 533 -25.64 12.35 -8.70
CA ALA A 533 -24.26 12.79 -8.88
C ALA A 533 -23.66 13.21 -7.53
N LEU A 534 -22.40 12.83 -7.29
CA LEU A 534 -21.65 13.28 -6.12
C LEU A 534 -20.72 14.45 -6.49
N PRO A 535 -20.38 15.35 -5.56
CA PRO A 535 -19.45 16.45 -5.80
C PRO A 535 -18.12 15.97 -6.46
N PRO A 536 -17.68 16.57 -7.57
CA PRO A 536 -16.41 16.18 -8.20
C PRO A 536 -15.24 16.36 -7.25
N THR A 537 -14.53 15.28 -6.94
CA THR A 537 -13.52 15.27 -5.87
C THR A 537 -12.38 14.32 -6.23
N PRO A 538 -11.11 14.78 -6.25
CA PRO A 538 -9.96 13.87 -6.33
C PRO A 538 -9.92 12.97 -5.07
N LEU A 539 -9.31 11.79 -5.16
CA LEU A 539 -9.37 10.77 -4.10
C LEU A 539 -9.06 11.28 -2.67
N ASP A 540 -7.95 12.01 -2.53
CA ASP A 540 -7.56 12.74 -1.30
C ASP A 540 -7.56 14.27 -1.54
N GLY A 541 -8.41 14.74 -2.45
CA GLY A 541 -8.59 16.14 -2.76
C GLY A 541 -9.77 16.78 -2.01
N LYS A 542 -9.93 18.09 -2.18
CA LYS A 542 -11.13 18.79 -1.71
C LYS A 542 -12.25 18.68 -2.74
N PRO A 543 -13.52 18.61 -2.32
CA PRO A 543 -14.65 18.56 -3.24
C PRO A 543 -14.84 19.90 -3.96
N MET A 544 -15.19 19.83 -5.24
CA MET A 544 -15.75 20.96 -6.00
C MET A 544 -17.29 20.99 -5.84
N PRO A 545 -17.92 22.16 -5.79
CA PRO A 545 -19.38 22.25 -5.94
C PRO A 545 -19.85 21.62 -7.26
N LEU A 546 -20.97 20.90 -7.25
CA LEU A 546 -21.56 20.31 -8.46
C LEU A 546 -21.83 21.37 -9.54
N GLU A 547 -22.31 22.53 -9.12
CA GLU A 547 -22.65 23.69 -9.95
C GLU A 547 -21.43 24.46 -10.47
N ALA A 548 -20.20 24.05 -10.09
CA ALA A 548 -19.00 24.71 -10.57
C ALA A 548 -18.96 24.68 -12.11
N ARG A 549 -18.82 25.87 -12.70
CA ARG A 549 -18.67 26.06 -14.14
C ARG A 549 -17.20 25.92 -14.56
N GLY A 550 -16.99 25.49 -15.80
CA GLY A 550 -15.66 25.34 -16.40
C GLY A 550 -15.16 23.91 -16.45
N ASP A 551 -13.93 23.76 -16.95
CA ASP A 551 -13.30 22.45 -17.18
C ASP A 551 -12.78 21.85 -15.86
N ARG A 552 -13.54 20.90 -15.30
CA ARG A 552 -13.23 20.17 -14.06
C ARG A 552 -11.86 19.47 -14.12
N ARG A 553 -11.37 19.14 -15.32
CA ARG A 553 -10.05 18.50 -15.51
C ARG A 553 -8.90 19.43 -15.14
N ARG A 554 -9.07 20.76 -15.27
CA ARG A 554 -8.03 21.73 -14.86
C ARG A 554 -7.81 21.68 -13.35
N TYR A 555 -8.88 21.59 -12.56
CA TYR A 555 -8.79 21.41 -11.11
C TYR A 555 -8.09 20.08 -10.76
N PHE A 556 -8.50 18.98 -11.41
CA PHE A 556 -7.85 17.69 -11.20
C PHE A 556 -6.35 17.72 -11.55
N ALA A 557 -6.00 18.28 -12.71
CA ALA A 557 -4.60 18.36 -13.15
C ALA A 557 -3.75 19.22 -12.21
N GLN A 558 -4.31 20.30 -11.65
CA GLN A 558 -3.64 21.12 -10.64
C GLN A 558 -3.42 20.33 -9.33
N TRP A 559 -4.42 19.60 -8.84
CA TRP A 559 -4.28 18.76 -7.65
C TRP A 559 -3.26 17.62 -7.85
N LEU A 560 -3.35 16.94 -8.99
CA LEU A 560 -2.50 15.80 -9.33
C LEU A 560 -1.02 16.22 -9.36
N THR A 561 -0.75 17.38 -9.96
CA THR A 561 0.61 17.87 -10.20
C THR A 561 1.13 18.82 -9.12
N SER A 562 0.41 18.92 -8.00
CA SER A 562 0.88 19.65 -6.82
C SER A 562 2.13 19.00 -6.24
N LYS A 563 3.04 19.83 -5.69
CA LYS A 563 4.23 19.36 -4.96
C LYS A 563 3.88 18.54 -3.72
N ASP A 564 2.70 18.77 -3.15
CA ASP A 564 2.20 18.08 -1.96
C ASP A 564 1.39 16.82 -2.30
N ASN A 565 1.23 16.48 -3.59
CA ASN A 565 0.52 15.27 -3.99
C ASN A 565 1.34 14.02 -3.57
N PRO A 566 0.79 13.11 -2.75
CA PRO A 566 1.56 11.99 -2.22
C PRO A 566 1.77 10.86 -3.23
N TYR A 567 1.13 10.91 -4.40
CA TYR A 567 1.07 9.82 -5.38
C TYR A 567 1.91 10.10 -6.62
N PHE A 568 1.75 11.27 -7.22
CA PHE A 568 2.25 11.58 -8.56
C PHE A 568 3.77 11.38 -8.72
N ALA A 569 4.56 11.95 -7.81
CA ALA A 569 6.01 11.81 -7.85
C ALA A 569 6.46 10.36 -7.55
N ARG A 570 5.83 9.71 -6.56
CA ARG A 570 6.17 8.31 -6.18
C ARG A 570 5.91 7.34 -7.32
N ALA A 571 4.77 7.48 -8.00
CA ALA A 571 4.39 6.63 -9.11
C ALA A 571 5.42 6.68 -10.25
N LEU A 572 5.84 7.90 -10.65
CA LEU A 572 6.83 8.04 -11.71
C LEU A 572 8.22 7.54 -11.29
N VAL A 573 8.68 7.93 -10.09
CA VAL A 573 9.96 7.51 -9.55
C VAL A 573 10.07 6.00 -9.48
N ASN A 574 9.03 5.31 -9.00
CA ASN A 574 9.01 3.85 -8.90
C ASN A 574 9.14 3.19 -10.28
N ARG A 575 8.46 3.73 -11.30
CA ARG A 575 8.55 3.23 -12.68
C ARG A 575 9.93 3.43 -13.30
N VAL A 576 10.51 4.61 -13.13
CA VAL A 576 11.88 4.89 -13.60
C VAL A 576 12.88 3.98 -12.89
N TRP A 577 12.75 3.82 -11.57
CA TRP A 577 13.56 2.91 -10.77
C TRP A 577 13.47 1.47 -11.29
N ARG A 578 12.26 0.92 -11.44
CA ARG A 578 12.04 -0.42 -12.02
C ARG A 578 12.64 -0.55 -13.42
N SER A 579 12.48 0.49 -14.25
CA SER A 579 13.00 0.53 -15.61
C SER A 579 14.53 0.52 -15.68
N LEU A 580 15.24 0.84 -14.60
CA LEU A 580 16.70 0.82 -14.56
C LEU A 580 17.26 -0.35 -13.74
N LEU A 581 16.58 -0.75 -12.66
CA LEU A 581 17.07 -1.75 -11.70
C LEU A 581 16.32 -3.09 -11.75
N GLY A 582 15.38 -3.25 -12.68
CA GLY A 582 14.69 -4.52 -12.96
C GLY A 582 13.54 -4.85 -12.01
N ARG A 583 13.47 -4.19 -10.84
CA ARG A 583 12.39 -4.32 -9.87
C ARG A 583 12.06 -2.95 -9.27
N GLY A 584 10.77 -2.68 -9.04
CA GLY A 584 10.32 -1.49 -8.34
C GLY A 584 10.68 -1.50 -6.85
N LEU A 585 10.70 -0.32 -6.23
CA LEU A 585 10.67 -0.20 -4.77
C LEU A 585 9.32 -0.70 -4.25
N VAL A 586 8.24 -0.41 -4.97
CA VAL A 586 6.94 -1.08 -4.87
C VAL A 586 6.80 -2.00 -6.08
N GLU A 587 6.50 -3.28 -5.86
CA GLU A 587 6.32 -4.28 -6.92
C GLU A 587 4.94 -4.96 -6.73
N ALA A 588 4.06 -5.02 -7.74
CA ALA A 588 4.19 -4.46 -9.09
C ALA A 588 4.21 -2.92 -9.10
N GLU A 589 4.75 -2.31 -10.16
CA GLU A 589 5.03 -0.87 -10.21
C GLU A 589 3.81 0.04 -10.17
N ASP A 590 2.64 -0.48 -10.52
CA ASP A 590 1.35 0.22 -10.59
C ASP A 590 0.44 -0.12 -9.41
N ASP A 591 1.02 -0.66 -8.33
CA ASP A 591 0.31 -1.10 -7.14
C ASP A 591 0.78 -0.37 -5.86
N LEU A 592 0.84 0.97 -5.90
CA LEU A 592 1.20 1.84 -4.77
C LEU A 592 0.08 1.95 -3.73
N ARG A 593 -0.33 0.80 -3.19
CA ARG A 593 -1.30 0.66 -2.09
C ARG A 593 -0.62 0.69 -0.74
N GLN A 594 -1.35 1.09 0.30
CA GLN A 594 -0.85 1.04 1.69
C GLN A 594 -0.54 -0.39 2.15
N THR A 595 -1.21 -1.37 1.55
CA THR A 595 -1.04 -2.80 1.82
C THR A 595 0.08 -3.44 0.99
N ASN A 596 0.70 -2.68 0.08
CA ASN A 596 1.87 -3.09 -0.69
C ASN A 596 2.99 -2.04 -0.49
N PRO A 597 3.57 -1.94 0.72
CA PRO A 597 4.52 -0.89 1.01
C PRO A 597 5.85 -1.09 0.27
N PRO A 598 6.62 -0.01 0.04
CA PRO A 598 7.91 -0.10 -0.62
C PRO A 598 8.91 -0.96 0.16
N SER A 599 9.81 -1.66 -0.53
CA SER A 599 10.95 -2.38 0.06
C SER A 599 11.92 -1.44 0.79
N ASN A 600 11.89 -0.15 0.47
CA ASN A 600 12.62 0.91 1.15
C ASN A 600 11.80 2.21 1.05
N ALA A 601 11.00 2.49 2.08
CA ALA A 601 10.08 3.64 2.08
C ALA A 601 10.86 4.97 2.13
N GLU A 602 11.92 5.03 2.92
CA GLU A 602 12.77 6.21 3.05
C GLU A 602 13.44 6.57 1.73
N LEU A 603 13.87 5.58 0.95
CA LEU A 603 14.43 5.79 -0.38
C LEU A 603 13.40 6.31 -1.38
N LEU A 604 12.20 5.71 -1.41
CA LEU A 604 11.15 6.16 -2.32
C LEU A 604 10.76 7.62 -2.01
N ASP A 605 10.67 7.96 -0.74
CA ASP A 605 10.31 9.29 -0.26
C ASP A 605 11.41 10.31 -0.61
N ALA A 606 12.69 9.95 -0.42
CA ALA A 606 13.83 10.78 -0.78
C ALA A 606 13.91 11.01 -2.31
N LEU A 607 13.72 9.98 -3.12
CA LEU A 607 13.68 10.10 -4.57
C LEU A 607 12.50 10.94 -5.06
N ALA A 608 11.29 10.73 -4.50
CA ALA A 608 10.11 11.52 -4.85
C ALA A 608 10.30 13.00 -4.50
N LYS A 609 10.84 13.29 -3.32
CA LYS A 609 11.20 14.66 -2.90
C LYS A 609 12.22 15.28 -3.86
N ASN A 610 13.30 14.57 -4.15
CA ASN A 610 14.35 15.06 -5.06
C ASN A 610 13.81 15.32 -6.48
N PHE A 611 12.91 14.46 -6.97
CA PHE A 611 12.25 14.62 -8.26
C PHE A 611 11.40 15.90 -8.32
N VAL A 612 10.64 16.19 -7.25
CA VAL A 612 9.86 17.44 -7.12
C VAL A 612 10.79 18.66 -7.06
N GLU A 613 11.87 18.60 -6.27
CA GLU A 613 12.86 19.69 -6.13
C GLU A 613 13.58 20.00 -7.45
N ASN A 614 13.80 18.99 -8.30
CA ASN A 614 14.39 19.15 -9.63
C ASN A 614 13.37 19.52 -10.73
N GLY A 615 12.15 19.90 -10.32
CA GLY A 615 11.11 20.40 -11.23
C GLY A 615 10.49 19.30 -12.08
N PHE A 616 10.31 18.11 -11.52
CA PHE A 616 9.65 16.96 -12.18
C PHE A 616 10.32 16.51 -13.49
N ARG A 617 11.63 16.73 -13.64
CA ARG A 617 12.38 16.33 -14.85
C ARG A 617 12.94 14.92 -14.77
N ILE A 618 12.75 14.15 -15.85
CA ILE A 618 13.07 12.72 -15.89
C ILE A 618 14.56 12.48 -16.12
N LYS A 619 15.21 13.22 -17.03
CA LYS A 619 16.66 13.03 -17.29
C LYS A 619 17.51 13.21 -16.02
N PRO A 620 17.31 14.24 -15.17
CA PRO A 620 18.04 14.37 -13.91
C PRO A 620 17.84 13.19 -12.95
N LEU A 621 16.61 12.66 -12.84
CA LEU A 621 16.31 11.49 -12.02
C LEU A 621 17.05 10.24 -12.52
N ILE A 622 16.97 9.97 -13.83
CA ILE A 622 17.70 8.86 -14.47
C ILE A 622 19.20 9.02 -14.22
N ARG A 623 19.74 10.22 -14.49
CA ARG A 623 21.15 10.54 -14.27
C ARG A 623 21.58 10.23 -12.83
N GLN A 624 20.77 10.61 -11.84
CA GLN A 624 21.07 10.38 -10.43
C GLN A 624 21.10 8.88 -10.08
N ILE A 625 20.14 8.10 -10.58
CA ILE A 625 20.11 6.65 -10.38
C ILE A 625 21.33 6.00 -11.03
N LEU A 626 21.64 6.33 -12.29
CA LEU A 626 22.77 5.74 -13.03
C LEU A 626 24.14 6.03 -12.40
N ASN A 627 24.28 7.18 -11.72
CA ASN A 627 25.50 7.53 -11.00
C ASN A 627 25.63 6.85 -9.63
N SER A 628 24.54 6.32 -9.06
CA SER A 628 24.58 5.66 -7.75
C SER A 628 25.52 4.44 -7.76
N ALA A 629 26.17 4.17 -6.63
CA ALA A 629 26.90 2.92 -6.47
C ALA A 629 25.94 1.73 -6.61
N THR A 630 24.70 1.85 -6.14
CA THR A 630 23.63 0.84 -6.24
C THR A 630 23.40 0.37 -7.68
N TYR A 631 23.22 1.29 -8.64
CA TYR A 631 23.09 0.93 -10.05
C TYR A 631 24.37 0.33 -10.63
N GLN A 632 25.53 0.75 -10.13
CA GLN A 632 26.84 0.30 -10.58
C GLN A 632 27.37 -0.93 -9.84
N ARG A 633 26.53 -1.65 -9.07
CA ARG A 633 26.91 -2.96 -8.51
C ARG A 633 26.98 -4.02 -9.60
N THR A 634 27.85 -5.00 -9.44
CA THR A 634 27.86 -6.20 -10.30
C THR A 634 26.55 -6.98 -10.12
N SER A 635 26.18 -7.76 -11.14
CA SER A 635 25.08 -8.73 -11.05
C SER A 635 25.52 -10.07 -10.46
N VAL A 636 26.83 -10.31 -10.37
CA VAL A 636 27.41 -11.53 -9.80
C VAL A 636 27.12 -11.56 -8.30
N ALA A 637 26.37 -12.57 -7.89
CA ALA A 637 26.05 -12.77 -6.48
C ALA A 637 27.25 -13.36 -5.71
N ILE A 638 27.36 -12.98 -4.44
CA ILE A 638 28.16 -13.70 -3.45
C ILE A 638 27.21 -14.56 -2.61
N PRO A 639 27.69 -15.66 -1.96
CA PRO A 639 26.80 -16.56 -1.21
C PRO A 639 25.89 -15.85 -0.20
N ALA A 640 26.41 -14.82 0.48
CA ALA A 640 25.68 -14.07 1.51
C ALA A 640 24.54 -13.16 0.96
N ASN A 641 24.50 -12.90 -0.35
CA ASN A 641 23.46 -12.07 -0.97
C ASN A 641 22.80 -12.69 -2.21
N ALA A 642 23.06 -13.96 -2.48
CA ALA A 642 22.49 -14.68 -3.62
C ALA A 642 20.97 -14.77 -3.58
N GLY A 643 20.39 -14.85 -2.37
CA GLY A 643 18.95 -14.86 -2.15
C GLY A 643 18.29 -13.48 -2.17
N ASP A 644 19.05 -12.39 -2.34
CA ASP A 644 18.44 -11.06 -2.47
C ASP A 644 17.99 -10.81 -3.91
N ASP A 645 16.70 -10.54 -4.04
CA ASP A 645 16.01 -10.14 -5.27
C ASP A 645 15.15 -8.87 -5.07
N ARG A 646 15.26 -8.20 -3.92
CA ARG A 646 14.34 -7.14 -3.49
C ARG A 646 15.00 -5.90 -2.90
N PHE A 647 16.15 -6.05 -2.23
CA PHE A 647 16.80 -4.98 -1.45
C PHE A 647 18.01 -4.37 -2.16
N PHE A 648 18.24 -4.76 -3.41
CA PHE A 648 19.24 -4.19 -4.31
C PHE A 648 20.68 -4.35 -3.81
N SER A 649 21.00 -5.45 -3.12
CA SER A 649 22.39 -5.79 -2.74
C SER A 649 23.31 -5.93 -3.96
N ARG A 650 22.75 -6.19 -5.13
CA ARG A 650 23.42 -6.36 -6.42
C ARG A 650 22.51 -5.86 -7.53
N TYR A 651 23.03 -5.76 -8.75
CA TYR A 651 22.17 -5.52 -9.90
C TYR A 651 21.34 -6.77 -10.23
N LEU A 652 20.02 -6.59 -10.40
CA LEU A 652 19.12 -7.68 -10.73
C LEU A 652 19.09 -7.87 -12.25
N VAL A 653 19.50 -9.06 -12.69
CA VAL A 653 19.47 -9.42 -14.12
C VAL A 653 18.02 -9.52 -14.58
N ARG A 654 17.72 -8.91 -15.73
CA ARG A 654 16.40 -8.89 -16.33
C ARG A 654 16.43 -9.40 -17.75
N ARG A 655 15.27 -9.90 -18.22
CA ARG A 655 15.07 -10.22 -19.63
C ARG A 655 15.01 -8.94 -20.44
N LEU A 656 15.63 -8.95 -21.61
CA LEU A 656 15.47 -7.89 -22.60
C LEU A 656 14.05 -7.96 -23.18
N SER A 657 13.48 -6.81 -23.54
CA SER A 657 12.19 -6.78 -24.25
C SER A 657 12.35 -7.32 -25.67
N ALA A 658 11.24 -7.69 -26.31
CA ALA A 658 11.27 -8.24 -27.66
C ALA A 658 11.89 -7.26 -28.67
N GLU A 659 11.60 -5.97 -28.49
CA GLU A 659 12.10 -4.86 -29.31
C GLU A 659 13.62 -4.73 -29.17
N VAL A 660 14.14 -4.70 -27.93
CA VAL A 660 15.58 -4.60 -27.66
C VAL A 660 16.33 -5.84 -28.19
N ILE A 661 15.71 -7.02 -28.11
CA ILE A 661 16.28 -8.26 -28.68
C ILE A 661 16.34 -8.16 -30.21
N LEU A 662 15.27 -7.69 -30.84
CA LEU A 662 15.23 -7.53 -32.29
C LEU A 662 16.30 -6.55 -32.77
N ASP A 663 16.41 -5.38 -32.12
CA ASP A 663 17.42 -4.38 -32.45
C ASP A 663 18.83 -4.91 -32.24
N ALA A 664 19.07 -5.65 -31.15
CA ALA A 664 20.34 -6.32 -30.92
C ALA A 664 20.68 -7.34 -32.03
N TYR A 665 19.72 -8.14 -32.49
CA TYR A 665 19.94 -9.07 -33.60
C TYR A 665 20.24 -8.33 -34.90
N SER A 666 19.47 -7.30 -35.23
CA SER A 666 19.70 -6.50 -36.43
C SER A 666 21.07 -5.80 -36.40
N GLN A 667 21.48 -5.27 -35.25
CA GLN A 667 22.78 -4.64 -35.07
C GLN A 667 23.95 -5.64 -35.21
N VAL A 668 23.84 -6.83 -34.61
CA VAL A 668 24.90 -7.85 -34.65
C VAL A 668 25.03 -8.49 -36.04
N THR A 669 23.92 -8.71 -36.73
CA THR A 669 23.92 -9.36 -38.05
C THR A 669 24.12 -8.38 -39.21
N GLY A 670 23.90 -7.08 -38.97
CA GLY A 670 23.85 -6.08 -40.04
C GLY A 670 22.60 -6.18 -40.92
N VAL A 671 21.59 -6.96 -40.53
CA VAL A 671 20.35 -7.18 -41.29
C VAL A 671 19.19 -6.51 -40.55
N PRO A 672 18.79 -5.28 -40.93
CA PRO A 672 17.67 -4.60 -40.30
C PRO A 672 16.35 -5.31 -40.64
N THR A 673 15.43 -5.35 -39.67
CA THR A 673 14.05 -5.79 -39.93
C THR A 673 13.25 -4.65 -40.55
N PRO A 674 12.68 -4.81 -41.76
CA PRO A 674 11.91 -3.75 -42.38
C PRO A 674 10.50 -3.65 -41.76
N PHE A 675 10.15 -2.48 -41.23
CA PHE A 675 8.79 -2.13 -40.81
C PHE A 675 8.16 -1.21 -41.86
N THR A 676 7.37 -1.77 -42.77
CA THR A 676 6.74 -1.03 -43.88
C THR A 676 5.33 -0.55 -43.56
N GLN A 677 4.79 -0.89 -42.39
CA GLN A 677 3.47 -0.48 -41.91
C GLN A 677 3.55 -0.12 -40.42
N VAL A 678 2.76 0.88 -40.02
CA VAL A 678 2.59 1.32 -38.62
C VAL A 678 1.36 0.67 -38.00
#